data_AF-A0A1Y1X989-F1
#
_entry.id   AF-A0A1Y1X989-F1
#
_cell.length_a   1.000
_cell.length_b   1.000
_cell.length_c   1.000
_cell.angle_alpha   90.00
_cell.angle_beta   90.00
_cell.angle_gamma   90.00
#
_symmetry.space_group_name_H-M   'P 1'
#
loop_
_entity.id
_entity.type
_entity.pdbx_description
1 polymer ?
#
loop_
_entity_poly.entity_id
_entity_poly.type
_entity_poly.pdbx_seq_one_letter_code
_entity_poly.pdbx_strand_id
1 'polypeptide(L)'
;MTRLHKCFAIDCSGSTSGSGFYHENVRLILDSKFEDGDEIIVWDSNSKYISLESYMDINRKRKGYGCTYPQYIFDSIFKKYNEVNYSEFILISDGCVSNSDIERTDRIIQENRNRFNCEYTEVYLFGNYANLSVACPFTRFNSSKTIVKTANSTEDQVISVSDEDLNTIKEIDNINTLDEFEAKYDSLEKAFIVRLLGTSGDQKLRISVLKMQKRINADNATKKENINQKIDQLILEDKNYDEAKEEAIKCFTSVLGNEFQVKINNLIRMCDGGLKQIFDINKLQTFRDYTADNTTVNEVDDIQDLNIESSVKDSQWECPISIDNEIDPMILITTNDGSNEYDYSSSSSSSNSSITPILVGFDKNTTEKIINCPLNALYIPEFMEKLKSFIDHSISLKNYRASLTTSNPICKSPFTRKRIVGGIPLGENEEHVKAANWTLMKIITGGKDLGDKNLWFFVIYMMIKQGSLPYLKDIEPFVKAQVLYRFKNYKTSISLSGLTNFPQTRVYYPTAAWTCLISPFLIPKIPENLNLFYLHLIHYHELLEILDLFQLELPKEFYNYASRIEIFSKLLVFFKRNPKLLNMYKRGIENRSIPIHVDLESPLKSGGICGDLFIPVDGEIDKEVQLQCLQKFSSFGYQCILDGKTTMDEISWLLNLVDIQKNLSDINVNVFIEGKKETDALKMDTNYNEYWKEWDDNIDKFKVEISEKTCRPYYYVKEGVTWLDELSKIVNTSKPILSLDKHFGNYVCSYYQYPTKDEYILYLYRRVCLGSYISQTLPRQIKKFADKVFERYQPIMEKYSANEFIKIFEDNTSIALRIKNERS
;
A
#
# COMPACT_ATOMS: atom_id res chain seq x y z
N MET A 1 8.61 -39.86 -37.14
CA MET A 1 7.24 -40.17 -36.69
C MET A 1 6.40 -40.81 -37.78
N THR A 2 5.73 -41.92 -37.47
CA THR A 2 4.69 -42.51 -38.33
C THR A 2 3.45 -41.62 -38.28
N ARG A 3 2.95 -41.17 -39.44
CA ARG A 3 1.71 -40.38 -39.52
C ARG A 3 0.52 -41.33 -39.52
N LEU A 4 -0.34 -41.19 -38.51
CA LEU A 4 -1.55 -41.99 -38.34
C LEU A 4 -2.78 -41.10 -38.46
N HIS A 5 -3.94 -41.74 -38.65
CA HIS A 5 -5.24 -41.09 -38.84
C HIS A 5 -5.74 -40.50 -37.50
N LYS A 6 -6.90 -40.89 -36.97
CA LYS A 6 -7.40 -40.38 -35.69
C LYS A 6 -7.11 -41.35 -34.55
N CYS A 7 -6.89 -40.82 -33.35
CA CYS A 7 -6.82 -41.63 -32.13
C CYS A 7 -7.88 -41.16 -31.12
N PHE A 8 -8.78 -42.07 -30.76
CA PHE A 8 -9.79 -41.85 -29.74
C PHE A 8 -9.29 -42.35 -28.38
N ALA A 9 -8.89 -41.44 -27.51
CA ALA A 9 -8.51 -41.71 -26.13
C ALA A 9 -9.73 -41.57 -25.21
N ILE A 10 -10.37 -42.69 -24.89
CA ILE A 10 -11.67 -42.73 -24.22
C ILE A 10 -11.51 -43.16 -22.75
N ASP A 11 -11.91 -42.27 -21.86
CA ASP A 11 -11.95 -42.52 -20.42
C ASP A 11 -12.97 -43.64 -20.13
N CYS A 12 -12.50 -44.66 -19.42
CA CYS A 12 -13.30 -45.77 -18.90
C CYS A 12 -13.12 -45.88 -17.39
N SER A 13 -12.85 -44.76 -16.70
CA SER A 13 -12.64 -44.71 -15.27
C SER A 13 -13.90 -45.06 -14.47
N GLY A 14 -13.77 -45.31 -13.17
CA GLY A 14 -14.90 -45.67 -12.31
C GLY A 14 -16.05 -44.65 -12.33
N SER A 15 -15.76 -43.36 -12.57
CA SER A 15 -16.76 -42.28 -12.64
C SER A 15 -17.70 -42.41 -13.84
N THR A 16 -17.23 -42.99 -14.94
CA THR A 16 -18.06 -43.18 -16.15
C THR A 16 -19.04 -44.35 -16.01
N SER A 17 -18.83 -45.22 -15.02
CA SER A 17 -19.58 -46.47 -14.84
C SER A 17 -21.08 -46.21 -14.62
N GLY A 18 -21.92 -46.88 -15.41
CA GLY A 18 -23.38 -46.76 -15.34
C GLY A 18 -23.96 -45.46 -15.91
N SER A 19 -23.15 -44.48 -16.30
CA SER A 19 -23.59 -43.18 -16.82
C SER A 19 -24.17 -43.30 -18.23
N GLY A 20 -25.50 -43.28 -18.35
CA GLY A 20 -26.18 -43.32 -19.64
C GLY A 20 -25.80 -42.12 -20.52
N PHE A 21 -25.77 -40.93 -19.92
CA PHE A 21 -25.43 -39.68 -20.62
C PHE A 21 -24.01 -39.69 -21.20
N TYR A 22 -23.01 -40.13 -20.41
CA TYR A 22 -21.63 -40.23 -20.89
C TYR A 22 -21.53 -41.19 -22.08
N HIS A 23 -21.96 -42.43 -21.89
CA HIS A 23 -21.82 -43.48 -22.90
C HIS A 23 -22.62 -43.21 -24.18
N GLU A 24 -23.81 -42.60 -24.07
CA GLU A 24 -24.60 -42.20 -25.24
C GLU A 24 -23.86 -41.15 -26.08
N ASN A 25 -23.29 -40.11 -25.46
CA ASN A 25 -22.54 -39.10 -26.19
C ASN A 25 -21.23 -39.66 -26.78
N VAL A 26 -20.52 -40.54 -26.09
CA VAL A 26 -19.33 -41.20 -26.67
C VAL A 26 -19.69 -42.04 -27.89
N ARG A 27 -20.82 -42.75 -27.83
CA ARG A 27 -21.31 -43.53 -28.97
C ARG A 27 -21.62 -42.63 -30.16
N LEU A 28 -22.32 -41.50 -29.94
CA LEU A 28 -22.63 -40.55 -31.02
C LEU A 28 -21.36 -39.98 -31.67
N ILE A 29 -20.31 -39.74 -30.90
CA ILE A 29 -19.01 -39.30 -31.44
C ILE A 29 -18.39 -40.40 -32.31
N LEU A 30 -18.35 -41.64 -31.83
CA LEU A 30 -17.78 -42.75 -32.61
C LEU A 30 -18.60 -43.01 -33.88
N ASP A 31 -19.93 -43.06 -33.79
CA ASP A 31 -20.83 -43.29 -34.91
C ASP A 31 -20.70 -42.19 -35.99
N SER A 32 -20.29 -40.98 -35.62
CA SER A 32 -20.14 -39.84 -36.54
C SER A 32 -18.73 -39.62 -37.06
N LYS A 33 -17.68 -39.98 -36.31
CA LYS A 33 -16.29 -39.61 -36.61
C LYS A 33 -15.33 -40.77 -36.84
N PHE A 34 -15.63 -41.98 -36.38
CA PHE A 34 -14.72 -43.12 -36.46
C PHE A 34 -14.68 -43.69 -37.88
N GLU A 35 -13.48 -43.87 -38.42
CA GLU A 35 -13.23 -44.44 -39.74
C GLU A 35 -12.30 -45.66 -39.66
N ASP A 36 -12.35 -46.53 -40.67
CA ASP A 36 -11.46 -47.68 -40.76
C ASP A 36 -9.99 -47.22 -40.84
N GLY A 37 -9.20 -47.60 -39.83
CA GLY A 37 -7.80 -47.17 -39.68
C GLY A 37 -7.57 -46.26 -38.48
N ASP A 38 -8.63 -45.75 -37.84
CA ASP A 38 -8.54 -45.03 -36.58
C ASP A 38 -8.26 -45.97 -35.39
N GLU A 39 -7.62 -45.43 -34.36
CA GLU A 39 -7.25 -46.18 -33.16
C GLU A 39 -8.11 -45.81 -31.95
N ILE A 40 -8.41 -46.79 -31.09
CA ILE A 40 -9.10 -46.55 -29.82
C ILE A 40 -8.19 -46.97 -28.67
N ILE A 41 -7.89 -46.02 -27.79
CA ILE A 41 -7.24 -46.24 -26.51
C ILE A 41 -8.29 -46.06 -25.42
N VAL A 42 -8.51 -47.08 -24.60
CA VAL A 42 -9.26 -46.92 -23.35
C VAL A 42 -8.29 -46.70 -22.21
N TRP A 43 -8.65 -45.79 -21.29
CA TRP A 43 -7.77 -45.42 -20.18
C TRP A 43 -8.53 -45.24 -18.86
N ASP A 44 -7.87 -45.60 -17.77
CA ASP A 44 -8.27 -45.47 -16.37
C ASP A 44 -6.99 -45.34 -15.49
N SER A 45 -6.77 -46.23 -14.51
CA SER A 45 -5.48 -46.44 -13.83
C SER A 45 -4.44 -47.19 -14.67
N ASN A 46 -4.80 -47.59 -15.88
CA ASN A 46 -3.97 -48.20 -16.90
C ASN A 46 -4.51 -47.79 -18.29
N SER A 47 -3.84 -48.14 -19.38
CA SER A 47 -4.36 -47.93 -20.73
C SER A 47 -4.15 -49.16 -21.62
N LYS A 48 -4.95 -49.27 -22.68
CA LYS A 48 -4.75 -50.27 -23.75
C LYS A 48 -5.45 -49.87 -25.04
N TYR A 49 -4.86 -50.28 -26.16
CA TYR A 49 -5.54 -50.26 -27.45
C TYR A 49 -6.59 -51.37 -27.53
N ILE A 50 -7.76 -51.06 -28.07
CA ILE A 50 -8.85 -52.03 -28.29
C ILE A 50 -9.54 -51.82 -29.64
N SER A 51 -10.30 -52.83 -30.10
CA SER A 51 -11.13 -52.71 -31.30
C SER A 51 -12.42 -51.94 -31.02
N LEU A 52 -13.03 -51.38 -32.07
CA LEU A 52 -14.36 -50.75 -32.01
C LEU A 52 -15.41 -51.69 -31.42
N GLU A 53 -15.42 -52.96 -31.84
CA GLU A 53 -16.35 -53.97 -31.30
C GLU A 53 -16.18 -54.16 -29.78
N SER A 54 -14.92 -54.20 -29.32
CA SER A 54 -14.59 -54.33 -27.89
C SER A 54 -15.06 -53.10 -27.10
N TYR A 55 -14.87 -51.90 -27.65
CA TYR A 55 -15.37 -50.68 -27.04
C TYR A 55 -16.90 -50.63 -27.01
N MET A 56 -17.57 -51.06 -28.07
CA MET A 56 -19.03 -51.09 -28.13
C MET A 56 -19.63 -52.07 -27.11
N ASP A 57 -18.91 -53.12 -26.68
CA ASP A 57 -19.31 -53.93 -25.52
C ASP A 57 -19.20 -53.16 -24.20
N ILE A 58 -18.11 -52.40 -23.99
CA ILE A 58 -17.91 -51.53 -22.82
C ILE A 58 -19.03 -50.48 -22.75
N ASN A 59 -19.33 -49.82 -23.88
CA ASN A 59 -20.36 -48.78 -23.99
C ASN A 59 -21.77 -49.33 -23.69
N ARG A 60 -22.16 -50.45 -24.32
CA ARG A 60 -23.47 -51.09 -24.09
C ARG A 60 -23.66 -51.54 -22.64
N LYS A 61 -22.61 -52.09 -22.03
CA LYS A 61 -22.63 -52.53 -20.63
C LYS A 61 -22.33 -51.40 -19.64
N ARG A 62 -22.05 -50.19 -20.13
CA ARG A 62 -21.72 -48.97 -19.37
C ARG A 62 -20.64 -49.22 -18.30
N LYS A 63 -19.57 -49.92 -18.69
CA LYS A 63 -18.52 -50.32 -17.74
C LYS A 63 -17.50 -49.20 -17.54
N GLY A 64 -17.19 -48.93 -16.27
CA GLY A 64 -16.05 -48.12 -15.84
C GLY A 64 -15.22 -48.85 -14.77
N TYR A 65 -13.95 -48.51 -14.65
CA TYR A 65 -12.92 -49.23 -13.88
C TYR A 65 -11.89 -48.26 -13.29
N GLY A 66 -11.22 -48.59 -12.19
CA GLY A 66 -10.07 -47.80 -11.71
C GLY A 66 -10.32 -46.31 -11.46
N CYS A 67 -9.24 -45.52 -11.48
CA CYS A 67 -9.21 -44.06 -11.27
C CYS A 67 -8.97 -43.32 -12.60
N THR A 68 -9.10 -41.99 -12.60
CA THR A 68 -8.93 -41.13 -13.79
C THR A 68 -7.49 -40.62 -13.88
N TYR A 69 -6.61 -41.34 -14.58
CA TYR A 69 -5.18 -41.00 -14.68
C TYR A 69 -4.71 -40.88 -16.14
N PRO A 70 -4.80 -39.67 -16.76
CA PRO A 70 -4.52 -39.47 -18.18
C PRO A 70 -3.06 -39.77 -18.57
N GLN A 71 -2.12 -39.71 -17.62
CA GLN A 71 -0.72 -40.06 -17.85
C GLN A 71 -0.53 -41.48 -18.42
N TYR A 72 -1.42 -42.42 -18.08
CA TYR A 72 -1.29 -43.81 -18.53
C TYR A 72 -1.57 -43.97 -20.02
N ILE A 73 -2.26 -43.03 -20.69
CA ILE A 73 -2.45 -43.06 -22.15
C ILE A 73 -1.10 -43.25 -22.87
N PHE A 74 -0.07 -42.54 -22.39
CA PHE A 74 1.26 -42.57 -22.97
C PHE A 74 1.99 -43.91 -22.79
N ASP A 75 1.67 -44.70 -21.76
CA ASP A 75 2.26 -46.03 -21.57
C ASP A 75 1.88 -46.96 -22.74
N SER A 76 0.62 -46.93 -23.17
CA SER A 76 0.18 -47.70 -24.34
C SER A 76 0.77 -47.17 -25.63
N ILE A 77 0.78 -45.85 -25.81
CA ILE A 77 1.35 -45.21 -27.02
C ILE A 77 2.82 -45.61 -27.17
N PHE A 78 3.63 -45.41 -26.13
CA PHE A 78 5.07 -45.68 -26.17
C PHE A 78 5.44 -47.16 -26.14
N LYS A 79 4.52 -48.04 -25.72
CA LYS A 79 4.69 -49.49 -25.87
C LYS A 79 4.42 -49.95 -27.30
N LYS A 80 3.50 -49.31 -28.02
CA LYS A 80 3.14 -49.65 -29.40
C LYS A 80 4.05 -48.99 -30.43
N TYR A 81 4.42 -47.73 -30.20
CA TYR A 81 5.16 -46.90 -31.16
C TYR A 81 6.44 -46.32 -30.55
N ASN A 82 7.52 -46.34 -31.32
CA ASN A 82 8.74 -45.59 -30.97
C ASN A 82 8.53 -44.08 -31.13
N GLU A 83 7.87 -43.69 -32.23
CA GLU A 83 7.50 -42.31 -32.56
C GLU A 83 6.16 -42.27 -33.33
N VAL A 84 5.23 -41.41 -32.92
CA VAL A 84 3.90 -41.28 -33.53
C VAL A 84 3.50 -39.82 -33.75
N ASN A 85 2.82 -39.55 -34.87
CA ASN A 85 2.16 -38.28 -35.17
C ASN A 85 0.70 -38.54 -35.59
N TYR A 86 -0.27 -38.12 -34.79
CA TYR A 86 -1.70 -38.26 -35.11
C TYR A 86 -2.22 -37.03 -35.86
N SER A 87 -3.02 -37.24 -36.91
CA SER A 87 -3.71 -36.13 -37.58
C SER A 87 -4.76 -35.47 -36.67
N GLU A 88 -5.45 -36.26 -35.85
CA GLU A 88 -6.39 -35.78 -34.84
C GLU A 88 -6.30 -36.68 -33.59
N PHE A 89 -6.19 -36.04 -32.43
CA PHE A 89 -6.23 -36.72 -31.14
C PHE A 89 -7.52 -36.34 -30.39
N ILE A 90 -8.41 -37.32 -30.21
CA ILE A 90 -9.74 -37.11 -29.64
C ILE A 90 -9.74 -37.64 -28.20
N LEU A 91 -9.74 -36.74 -27.21
CA LEU A 91 -9.81 -37.08 -25.80
C LEU A 91 -11.25 -37.01 -25.31
N ILE A 92 -11.75 -38.07 -24.69
CA ILE A 92 -13.12 -38.13 -24.15
C ILE A 92 -13.06 -38.51 -22.68
N SER A 93 -13.67 -37.70 -21.80
CA SER A 93 -13.69 -37.94 -20.34
C SER A 93 -14.90 -37.28 -19.67
N ASP A 94 -15.28 -37.74 -18.48
CA ASP A 94 -16.26 -37.07 -17.62
C ASP A 94 -15.62 -36.10 -16.60
N GLY A 95 -14.29 -36.13 -16.50
CA GLY A 95 -13.45 -35.07 -15.92
C GLY A 95 -13.12 -35.19 -14.42
N CYS A 96 -12.30 -34.21 -13.98
CA CYS A 96 -11.66 -34.02 -12.66
C CYS A 96 -10.42 -34.89 -12.36
N VAL A 97 -9.23 -34.37 -12.74
CA VAL A 97 -7.93 -34.92 -12.32
C VAL A 97 -7.19 -33.97 -11.37
N SER A 98 -6.30 -34.50 -10.54
CA SER A 98 -5.55 -33.69 -9.58
C SER A 98 -4.47 -32.85 -10.28
N ASN A 99 -4.05 -31.72 -9.68
CA ASN A 99 -2.96 -30.90 -10.22
C ASN A 99 -1.65 -31.71 -10.40
N SER A 100 -1.38 -32.67 -9.51
CA SER A 100 -0.22 -33.56 -9.66
C SER A 100 -0.29 -34.44 -10.90
N ASP A 101 -1.49 -34.87 -11.31
CA ASP A 101 -1.69 -35.65 -12.53
C ASP A 101 -1.55 -34.79 -13.79
N ILE A 102 -2.01 -33.53 -13.73
CA ILE A 102 -1.79 -32.53 -14.79
C ILE A 102 -0.29 -32.31 -14.99
N GLU A 103 0.45 -31.97 -13.92
CA GLU A 103 1.89 -31.73 -13.96
C GLU A 103 2.68 -32.95 -14.44
N ARG A 104 2.26 -34.15 -14.03
CA ARG A 104 2.87 -35.40 -14.49
C ARG A 104 2.63 -35.65 -15.98
N THR A 105 1.40 -35.42 -16.45
CA THR A 105 1.03 -35.61 -17.86
C THR A 105 1.73 -34.58 -18.74
N ASP A 106 1.77 -33.31 -18.32
CA ASP A 106 2.52 -32.24 -18.99
C ASP A 106 3.99 -32.58 -19.16
N ARG A 107 4.62 -33.09 -18.10
CA ARG A 107 6.02 -33.52 -18.13
C ARG A 107 6.26 -34.63 -19.14
N ILE A 108 5.40 -35.65 -19.15
CA ILE A 108 5.50 -36.77 -20.10
C ILE A 108 5.40 -36.26 -21.54
N ILE A 109 4.43 -35.39 -21.85
CA ILE A 109 4.26 -34.82 -23.19
C ILE A 109 5.47 -33.96 -23.59
N GLN A 110 5.95 -33.09 -22.69
CA GLN A 110 7.09 -32.22 -22.96
C GLN A 110 8.39 -32.98 -23.18
N GLU A 111 8.70 -33.95 -22.32
CA GLU A 111 9.94 -34.76 -22.41
C GLU A 111 9.95 -35.69 -23.62
N ASN A 112 8.77 -36.03 -24.17
CA ASN A 112 8.60 -36.99 -25.27
C ASN A 112 8.03 -36.36 -26.55
N ARG A 113 8.21 -35.05 -26.77
CA ARG A 113 7.72 -34.38 -28.00
C ARG A 113 8.30 -34.92 -29.30
N ASN A 114 9.46 -35.55 -29.25
CA ASN A 114 10.06 -36.25 -30.38
C ASN A 114 9.43 -37.64 -30.63
N ARG A 115 8.66 -38.17 -29.66
CA ARG A 115 8.02 -39.48 -29.73
C ARG A 115 6.50 -39.42 -29.86
N PHE A 116 5.87 -38.31 -29.44
CA PHE A 116 4.44 -38.08 -29.59
C PHE A 116 4.17 -36.66 -30.09
N ASN A 117 3.40 -36.54 -31.17
CA ASN A 117 2.86 -35.29 -31.69
C ASN A 117 1.43 -35.49 -32.19
N CYS A 118 0.66 -34.41 -32.24
CA CYS A 118 -0.62 -34.37 -32.95
C CYS A 118 -0.81 -33.03 -33.66
N GLU A 119 -1.48 -33.04 -34.80
CA GLU A 119 -1.75 -31.84 -35.60
C GLU A 119 -2.93 -31.05 -35.01
N TYR A 120 -3.95 -31.75 -34.49
CA TYR A 120 -5.14 -31.15 -33.88
C TYR A 120 -5.66 -32.01 -32.71
N THR A 121 -6.15 -31.37 -31.65
CA THR A 121 -6.74 -32.05 -30.47
C THR A 121 -8.20 -31.64 -30.32
N GLU A 122 -9.10 -32.62 -30.29
CA GLU A 122 -10.49 -32.39 -29.90
C GLU A 122 -10.77 -33.06 -28.55
N VAL A 123 -11.36 -32.32 -27.62
CA VAL A 123 -11.66 -32.81 -26.27
C VAL A 123 -13.15 -32.74 -26.01
N TYR A 124 -13.72 -33.85 -25.54
CA TYR A 124 -15.11 -33.96 -25.13
C TYR A 124 -15.19 -34.24 -23.64
N LEU A 125 -15.85 -33.33 -22.91
CA LEU A 125 -16.04 -33.42 -21.47
C LEU A 125 -17.52 -33.54 -21.13
N PHE A 126 -17.90 -34.65 -20.50
CA PHE A 126 -19.30 -35.05 -20.31
C PHE A 126 -19.68 -35.26 -18.86
N GLY A 127 -20.51 -34.39 -18.30
CA GLY A 127 -21.05 -34.57 -16.96
C GLY A 127 -21.27 -33.27 -16.21
N ASN A 128 -22.05 -33.32 -15.12
CA ASN A 128 -22.40 -32.13 -14.34
C ASN A 128 -21.22 -31.55 -13.52
N TYR A 129 -20.13 -32.30 -13.39
CA TYR A 129 -18.90 -31.88 -12.69
C TYR A 129 -17.69 -31.84 -13.62
N ALA A 130 -17.91 -31.91 -14.94
CA ALA A 130 -16.84 -31.90 -15.92
C ALA A 130 -16.12 -30.54 -15.92
N ASN A 131 -14.79 -30.58 -15.90
CA ASN A 131 -13.95 -29.37 -15.89
C ASN A 131 -12.73 -29.57 -16.80
N LEU A 132 -12.02 -28.48 -17.12
CA LEU A 132 -10.92 -28.48 -18.09
C LEU A 132 -9.64 -29.19 -17.61
N SER A 133 -9.57 -29.69 -16.36
CA SER A 133 -8.34 -30.23 -15.77
C SER A 133 -7.67 -31.31 -16.62
N VAL A 134 -8.45 -32.28 -17.11
CA VAL A 134 -7.96 -33.40 -17.91
C VAL A 134 -7.58 -32.99 -19.34
N ALA A 135 -8.19 -31.91 -19.85
CA ALA A 135 -7.94 -31.39 -21.20
C ALA A 135 -6.60 -30.64 -21.29
N CYS A 136 -6.22 -29.94 -20.20
CA CYS A 136 -5.10 -28.99 -20.19
C CYS A 136 -3.82 -29.53 -20.87
N PRO A 137 -3.29 -30.72 -20.52
CA PRO A 137 -2.02 -31.17 -21.08
C PRO A 137 -2.05 -31.39 -22.60
N PHE A 138 -3.22 -31.74 -23.15
CA PHE A 138 -3.38 -32.13 -24.55
C PHE A 138 -3.67 -30.97 -25.50
N THR A 139 -3.99 -29.78 -24.97
CA THR A 139 -4.36 -28.61 -25.78
C THR A 139 -3.26 -27.54 -25.86
N ARG A 140 -2.21 -27.61 -25.01
CA ARG A 140 -1.18 -26.56 -24.87
C ARG A 140 -0.31 -26.26 -26.10
N PHE A 141 -0.24 -27.20 -27.04
CA PHE A 141 0.85 -27.25 -28.04
C PHE A 141 0.40 -27.32 -29.49
N ASN A 142 -0.90 -27.41 -29.74
CA ASN A 142 -1.48 -27.56 -31.06
C ASN A 142 -2.89 -26.95 -31.06
N SER A 143 -3.38 -26.62 -32.25
CA SER A 143 -4.76 -26.19 -32.42
C SER A 143 -5.73 -27.21 -31.79
N SER A 144 -6.76 -26.68 -31.14
CA SER A 144 -7.64 -27.53 -30.36
C SER A 144 -9.04 -26.99 -30.21
N LYS A 145 -9.96 -27.90 -29.93
CA LYS A 145 -11.36 -27.61 -29.61
C LYS A 145 -11.79 -28.45 -28.41
N THR A 146 -12.28 -27.80 -27.37
CA THR A 146 -12.86 -28.47 -26.20
C THR A 146 -14.35 -28.20 -26.15
N ILE A 147 -15.14 -29.26 -26.08
CA ILE A 147 -16.60 -29.26 -26.01
C ILE A 147 -17.00 -29.82 -24.65
N VAL A 148 -17.65 -29.01 -23.84
CA VAL A 148 -18.17 -29.42 -22.52
C VAL A 148 -19.69 -29.48 -22.60
N LYS A 149 -20.24 -30.66 -22.32
CA LYS A 149 -21.68 -30.90 -22.37
C LYS A 149 -22.17 -31.44 -21.04
N THR A 150 -23.16 -30.77 -20.48
CA THR A 150 -23.78 -31.11 -19.19
C THR A 150 -25.20 -31.62 -19.42
N ALA A 151 -25.70 -32.50 -18.55
CA ALA A 151 -27.02 -33.11 -18.74
C ALA A 151 -28.17 -32.09 -18.56
N ASN A 152 -27.90 -30.97 -17.91
CA ASN A 152 -28.89 -29.95 -17.54
C ASN A 152 -28.84 -28.70 -18.44
N SER A 153 -27.91 -28.63 -19.40
CA SER A 153 -27.78 -27.51 -20.35
C SER A 153 -28.28 -27.93 -21.73
N THR A 154 -28.99 -27.04 -22.41
CA THR A 154 -29.38 -27.21 -23.81
C THR A 154 -28.30 -26.76 -24.80
N GLU A 155 -27.26 -26.07 -24.32
CA GLU A 155 -26.15 -25.56 -25.12
C GLU A 155 -24.81 -26.17 -24.68
N ASP A 156 -24.00 -26.54 -25.67
CA ASP A 156 -22.63 -27.02 -25.48
C ASP A 156 -21.69 -25.83 -25.26
N GLN A 157 -20.81 -25.90 -24.26
CA GLN A 157 -19.76 -24.90 -24.07
C GLN A 157 -18.56 -25.27 -24.94
N VAL A 158 -18.18 -24.39 -25.86
CA VAL A 158 -17.10 -24.64 -26.82
C VAL A 158 -15.96 -23.64 -26.62
N ILE A 159 -14.76 -24.16 -26.40
CA ILE A 159 -13.50 -23.39 -26.39
C ILE A 159 -12.70 -23.87 -27.60
N SER A 160 -12.27 -22.95 -28.46
CA SER A 160 -11.46 -23.28 -29.62
C SER A 160 -10.26 -22.34 -29.74
N VAL A 161 -9.12 -22.90 -30.13
CA VAL A 161 -7.87 -22.17 -30.34
C VAL A 161 -7.26 -22.65 -31.65
N SER A 162 -7.01 -21.71 -32.54
CA SER A 162 -6.39 -21.96 -33.85
C SER A 162 -4.85 -21.93 -33.77
N ASP A 163 -4.18 -22.40 -34.83
CA ASP A 163 -2.73 -22.25 -34.93
C ASP A 163 -2.31 -20.76 -35.07
N GLU A 164 -3.17 -19.93 -35.65
CA GLU A 164 -3.00 -18.48 -35.73
C GLU A 164 -3.00 -17.85 -34.35
N ASP A 165 -3.95 -18.23 -33.48
CA ASP A 165 -3.99 -17.79 -32.08
C ASP A 165 -2.70 -18.20 -31.35
N LEU A 166 -2.25 -19.45 -31.48
CA LEU A 166 -1.00 -19.93 -30.84
C LEU A 166 0.25 -19.23 -31.38
N ASN A 167 0.25 -18.83 -32.66
CA ASN A 167 1.36 -18.09 -33.26
C ASN A 167 1.44 -16.64 -32.75
N THR A 168 0.35 -16.03 -32.29
CA THR A 168 0.40 -14.67 -31.71
C THR A 168 1.35 -14.57 -30.51
N ILE A 169 1.52 -15.66 -29.73
CA ILE A 169 2.52 -15.73 -28.64
C ILE A 169 3.94 -15.51 -29.17
N LYS A 170 4.27 -16.05 -30.34
CA LYS A 170 5.60 -15.90 -30.97
C LYS A 170 5.81 -14.50 -31.53
N GLU A 171 4.73 -13.79 -31.82
CA GLU A 171 4.73 -12.44 -32.38
C GLU A 171 4.70 -11.34 -31.33
N ILE A 172 4.60 -11.67 -30.04
CA ILE A 172 4.56 -10.70 -28.93
C ILE A 172 5.70 -9.69 -29.01
N ASP A 173 6.91 -10.13 -29.37
CA ASP A 173 8.08 -9.26 -29.47
C ASP A 173 7.99 -8.24 -30.60
N ASN A 174 7.08 -8.43 -31.55
CA ASN A 174 6.85 -7.56 -32.70
C ASN A 174 5.64 -6.63 -32.52
N ILE A 175 4.89 -6.74 -31.42
CA ILE A 175 3.81 -5.81 -31.09
C ILE A 175 4.42 -4.56 -30.45
N ASN A 176 4.25 -3.41 -31.11
CA ASN A 176 4.90 -2.16 -30.76
C ASN A 176 3.92 -1.01 -30.50
N THR A 177 2.69 -1.09 -31.03
CA THR A 177 1.70 -0.01 -30.91
C THR A 177 0.42 -0.44 -30.20
N LEU A 178 -0.39 0.52 -29.72
CA LEU A 178 -1.67 0.23 -29.08
C LEU A 178 -2.66 -0.44 -30.05
N ASP A 179 -2.73 0.04 -31.28
CA ASP A 179 -3.65 -0.50 -32.29
C ASP A 179 -3.30 -1.96 -32.66
N GLU A 180 -2.00 -2.28 -32.77
CA GLU A 180 -1.53 -3.66 -32.98
C GLU A 180 -1.87 -4.57 -31.80
N PHE A 181 -1.80 -4.05 -30.58
CA PHE A 181 -2.16 -4.80 -29.37
C PHE A 181 -3.65 -5.08 -29.32
N GLU A 182 -4.49 -4.06 -29.51
CA GLU A 182 -5.95 -4.21 -29.50
C GLU A 182 -6.42 -5.17 -30.61
N ALA A 183 -5.82 -5.11 -31.80
CA ALA A 183 -6.13 -6.02 -32.89
C ALA A 183 -5.78 -7.49 -32.60
N LYS A 184 -4.79 -7.76 -31.73
CA LYS A 184 -4.30 -9.11 -31.41
C LYS A 184 -4.71 -9.62 -30.03
N TYR A 185 -5.38 -8.81 -29.21
CA TYR A 185 -5.64 -9.13 -27.81
C TYR A 185 -6.45 -10.41 -27.63
N ASP A 186 -7.56 -10.58 -28.36
CA ASP A 186 -8.43 -11.74 -28.21
C ASP A 186 -7.71 -13.06 -28.55
N SER A 187 -6.83 -13.04 -29.56
CA SER A 187 -6.00 -14.18 -29.93
C SER A 187 -4.91 -14.46 -28.88
N LEU A 188 -4.27 -13.41 -28.35
CA LEU A 188 -3.32 -13.53 -27.25
C LEU A 188 -3.97 -14.11 -25.99
N GLU A 189 -5.16 -13.63 -25.63
CA GLU A 189 -5.90 -14.11 -24.45
C GLU A 189 -6.23 -15.60 -24.57
N LYS A 190 -6.81 -16.03 -25.71
CA LYS A 190 -7.12 -17.44 -25.99
C LYS A 190 -5.87 -18.33 -25.92
N ALA A 191 -4.79 -17.88 -26.54
CA ALA A 191 -3.53 -18.62 -26.55
C ALA A 191 -2.93 -18.73 -25.14
N PHE A 192 -2.98 -17.66 -24.33
CA PHE A 192 -2.47 -17.67 -22.95
C PHE A 192 -3.29 -18.57 -22.04
N ILE A 193 -4.62 -18.54 -22.15
CA ILE A 193 -5.52 -19.41 -21.39
C ILE A 193 -5.13 -20.86 -21.65
N VAL A 194 -5.15 -21.31 -22.91
CA VAL A 194 -4.84 -22.71 -23.24
C VAL A 194 -3.40 -23.09 -22.88
N ARG A 195 -2.46 -22.16 -23.01
CA ARG A 195 -1.05 -22.40 -22.68
C ARG A 195 -0.81 -22.56 -21.18
N LEU A 196 -1.47 -21.77 -20.35
CA LEU A 196 -1.13 -21.58 -18.93
C LEU A 196 -2.15 -22.18 -17.96
N LEU A 197 -3.32 -22.62 -18.42
CA LEU A 197 -4.36 -23.24 -17.58
C LEU A 197 -3.78 -24.42 -16.78
N GLY A 198 -4.01 -24.44 -15.46
CA GLY A 198 -3.50 -25.50 -14.58
C GLY A 198 -1.98 -25.49 -14.33
N THR A 199 -1.24 -24.49 -14.81
CA THR A 199 0.22 -24.36 -14.58
C THR A 199 0.54 -23.38 -13.45
N SER A 200 1.80 -23.40 -13.00
CA SER A 200 2.33 -22.37 -12.09
C SER A 200 2.79 -21.09 -12.81
N GLY A 201 2.46 -20.91 -14.10
CA GLY A 201 2.84 -19.74 -14.89
C GLY A 201 4.06 -19.94 -15.81
N ASP A 202 4.42 -18.89 -16.57
CA ASP A 202 5.56 -18.84 -17.49
C ASP A 202 6.30 -17.50 -17.39
N GLN A 203 7.45 -17.52 -16.72
CA GLN A 203 8.27 -16.33 -16.47
C GLN A 203 8.91 -15.76 -17.75
N LYS A 204 9.15 -16.58 -18.79
CA LYS A 204 9.70 -16.08 -20.07
C LYS A 204 8.63 -15.31 -20.85
N LEU A 205 7.41 -15.83 -20.84
CA LEU A 205 6.27 -15.17 -21.46
C LEU A 205 5.93 -13.86 -20.74
N ARG A 206 6.02 -13.85 -19.41
CA ARG A 206 5.90 -12.64 -18.58
C ARG A 206 6.84 -11.51 -19.01
N ILE A 207 8.12 -11.82 -19.17
CA ILE A 207 9.14 -10.86 -19.60
C ILE A 207 8.78 -10.29 -20.98
N SER A 208 8.26 -11.13 -21.87
CA SER A 208 7.86 -10.72 -23.24
C SER A 208 6.66 -9.76 -23.21
N VAL A 209 5.65 -10.02 -22.37
CA VAL A 209 4.51 -9.12 -22.14
C VAL A 209 4.94 -7.77 -21.56
N LEU A 210 5.84 -7.77 -20.56
CA LEU A 210 6.36 -6.51 -19.99
C LEU A 210 7.16 -5.69 -21.01
N LYS A 211 7.97 -6.35 -21.85
CA LYS A 211 8.69 -5.69 -22.94
C LYS A 211 7.72 -5.07 -23.94
N MET A 212 6.66 -5.79 -24.31
CA MET A 212 5.59 -5.28 -25.18
C MET A 212 4.90 -4.06 -24.58
N GLN A 213 4.49 -4.11 -23.31
CA GLN A 213 3.89 -2.97 -22.60
C GLN A 213 4.84 -1.75 -22.62
N LYS A 214 6.14 -1.97 -22.36
CA LYS A 214 7.15 -0.90 -22.40
C LYS A 214 7.27 -0.27 -23.79
N ARG A 215 7.24 -1.08 -24.88
CA ARG A 215 7.29 -0.58 -26.26
C ARG A 215 6.04 0.24 -26.63
N ILE A 216 4.85 -0.27 -26.33
CA ILE A 216 3.58 0.43 -26.58
C ILE A 216 3.49 1.75 -25.80
N ASN A 217 3.93 1.74 -24.54
CA ASN A 217 3.98 2.96 -23.73
C ASN A 217 4.99 3.98 -24.29
N ALA A 218 6.13 3.52 -24.81
CA ALA A 218 7.11 4.39 -25.46
C ALA A 218 6.57 5.01 -26.77
N ASP A 219 5.92 4.21 -27.63
CA ASP A 219 5.29 4.68 -28.88
C ASP A 219 4.18 5.72 -28.63
N ASN A 220 3.36 5.50 -27.59
CA ASN A 220 2.35 6.48 -27.19
C ASN A 220 2.95 7.77 -26.61
N ALA A 221 4.12 7.69 -25.97
CA ALA A 221 4.82 8.86 -25.46
C ALA A 221 5.45 9.70 -26.59
N THR A 222 5.94 9.07 -27.67
CA THR A 222 6.50 9.76 -28.86
C THR A 222 5.43 10.37 -29.76
N LYS A 223 4.26 9.75 -29.94
CA LYS A 223 3.16 10.31 -30.78
C LYS A 223 2.56 11.63 -30.29
N LYS A 224 2.88 12.11 -29.07
CA LYS A 224 2.30 13.31 -28.43
C LYS A 224 3.28 14.48 -28.24
N GLU A 225 4.41 14.52 -28.94
CA GLU A 225 5.44 15.58 -28.79
C GLU A 225 4.92 17.03 -28.96
N ASN A 226 3.83 17.27 -29.70
CA ASN A 226 3.23 18.61 -29.84
C ASN A 226 2.43 19.11 -28.61
N ILE A 227 1.94 18.23 -27.74
CA ILE A 227 1.19 18.63 -26.52
C ILE A 227 2.17 19.00 -25.39
N ASN A 228 3.31 18.30 -25.33
CA ASN A 228 4.29 18.43 -24.26
C ASN A 228 5.05 19.76 -24.31
N GLN A 229 5.30 20.30 -25.51
CA GLN A 229 5.95 21.62 -25.67
C GLN A 229 5.05 22.76 -25.14
N LYS A 230 3.74 22.66 -25.33
CA LYS A 230 2.80 23.71 -24.95
C LYS A 230 2.70 23.90 -23.43
N ILE A 231 2.57 22.81 -22.65
CA ILE A 231 2.47 22.93 -21.19
C ILE A 231 3.77 23.45 -20.56
N ASP A 232 4.93 22.97 -21.04
CA ASP A 232 6.24 23.45 -20.59
C ASP A 232 6.40 24.95 -20.89
N GLN A 233 6.03 25.39 -22.10
CA GLN A 233 6.06 26.81 -22.49
C GLN A 233 5.14 27.67 -21.61
N LEU A 234 3.89 27.24 -21.40
CA LEU A 234 2.91 28.00 -20.61
C LEU A 234 3.36 28.21 -19.16
N ILE A 235 4.03 27.23 -18.55
CA ILE A 235 4.45 27.30 -17.15
C ILE A 235 5.80 28.01 -17.00
N LEU A 236 6.79 27.66 -17.81
CA LEU A 236 8.18 28.10 -17.63
C LEU A 236 8.45 29.47 -18.29
N GLU A 237 7.81 29.76 -19.41
CA GLU A 237 8.05 30.97 -20.20
C GLU A 237 6.91 31.98 -20.05
N ASP A 238 5.68 31.59 -20.41
CA ASP A 238 4.54 32.52 -20.46
C ASP A 238 3.95 32.81 -19.07
N LYS A 239 4.20 31.94 -18.09
CA LYS A 239 3.58 31.93 -16.75
C LYS A 239 2.05 32.06 -16.77
N ASN A 240 1.40 31.51 -17.81
CA ASN A 240 -0.05 31.50 -17.97
C ASN A 240 -0.65 30.26 -17.30
N TYR A 241 -0.83 30.33 -15.99
CA TYR A 241 -1.25 29.20 -15.16
C TYR A 241 -2.68 28.72 -15.44
N ASP A 242 -3.57 29.59 -15.91
CA ASP A 242 -4.96 29.20 -16.17
C ASP A 242 -5.07 28.34 -17.43
N GLU A 243 -4.35 28.70 -18.50
CA GLU A 243 -4.25 27.84 -19.69
C GLU A 243 -3.43 26.58 -19.39
N ALA A 244 -2.38 26.68 -18.57
CA ALA A 244 -1.58 25.53 -18.15
C ALA A 244 -2.40 24.47 -17.41
N LYS A 245 -3.39 24.86 -16.58
CA LYS A 245 -4.31 23.92 -15.93
C LYS A 245 -5.10 23.09 -16.95
N GLU A 246 -5.62 23.73 -17.99
CA GLU A 246 -6.39 23.04 -19.04
C GLU A 246 -5.50 22.07 -19.84
N GLU A 247 -4.26 22.45 -20.14
CA GLU A 247 -3.30 21.53 -20.78
C GLU A 247 -2.88 20.39 -19.83
N ALA A 248 -2.71 20.67 -18.53
CA ALA A 248 -2.41 19.65 -17.53
C ALA A 248 -3.52 18.59 -17.48
N ILE A 249 -4.80 18.98 -17.50
CA ILE A 249 -5.94 18.04 -17.53
C ILE A 249 -5.87 17.08 -18.73
N LYS A 250 -5.45 17.56 -19.91
CA LYS A 250 -5.26 16.69 -21.09
C LYS A 250 -4.15 15.67 -20.87
N CYS A 251 -3.10 16.00 -20.11
CA CYS A 251 -2.08 15.03 -19.72
C CYS A 251 -2.66 13.89 -18.86
N PHE A 252 -3.68 14.15 -18.03
CA PHE A 252 -4.38 13.09 -17.29
C PHE A 252 -5.22 12.19 -18.18
N THR A 253 -5.81 12.72 -19.26
CA THR A 253 -6.50 11.89 -20.27
C THR A 253 -5.56 11.00 -21.10
N SER A 254 -4.23 11.20 -20.97
CA SER A 254 -3.20 10.36 -21.62
C SER A 254 -2.85 9.08 -20.86
N VAL A 255 -3.32 8.91 -19.62
CA VAL A 255 -3.29 7.61 -18.94
C VAL A 255 -4.13 6.68 -19.79
N LEU A 256 -3.47 5.75 -20.50
CA LEU A 256 -4.10 4.74 -21.35
C LEU A 256 -5.32 4.19 -20.61
N GLY A 257 -6.49 4.28 -21.24
CA GLY A 257 -7.76 4.04 -20.57
C GLY A 257 -7.73 2.76 -19.75
N ASN A 258 -8.50 2.72 -18.65
CA ASN A 258 -8.55 1.58 -17.72
C ASN A 258 -8.55 0.21 -18.43
N GLU A 259 -9.18 0.11 -19.61
CA GLU A 259 -9.23 -1.08 -20.44
C GLU A 259 -7.85 -1.64 -20.87
N PHE A 260 -6.91 -0.83 -21.35
CA PHE A 260 -5.59 -1.32 -21.80
C PHE A 260 -4.76 -1.89 -20.63
N GLN A 261 -4.74 -1.18 -19.50
CA GLN A 261 -4.02 -1.66 -18.32
C GLN A 261 -4.66 -2.91 -17.73
N VAL A 262 -6.00 -3.00 -17.73
CA VAL A 262 -6.73 -4.23 -17.36
C VAL A 262 -6.31 -5.39 -18.26
N LYS A 263 -6.28 -5.19 -19.58
CA LYS A 263 -5.89 -6.20 -20.57
C LYS A 263 -4.45 -6.71 -20.36
N ILE A 264 -3.49 -5.81 -20.12
CA ILE A 264 -2.08 -6.17 -19.86
C ILE A 264 -1.91 -6.89 -18.52
N ASN A 265 -2.51 -6.38 -17.45
CA ASN A 265 -2.41 -6.99 -16.12
C ASN A 265 -3.03 -8.41 -16.11
N ASN A 266 -4.10 -8.62 -16.87
CA ASN A 266 -4.69 -9.94 -17.07
C ASN A 266 -3.66 -10.93 -17.64
N LEU A 267 -2.95 -10.57 -18.73
CA LEU A 267 -1.91 -11.41 -19.33
C LEU A 267 -0.73 -11.67 -18.36
N ILE A 268 -0.30 -10.67 -17.59
CA ILE A 268 0.78 -10.82 -16.59
C ILE A 268 0.36 -11.80 -15.48
N ARG A 269 -0.86 -11.68 -14.94
CA ARG A 269 -1.33 -12.61 -13.90
C ARG A 269 -1.47 -14.04 -14.40
N MET A 270 -1.88 -14.24 -15.66
CA MET A 270 -1.86 -15.57 -16.28
C MET A 270 -0.44 -16.14 -16.26
N CYS A 271 0.57 -15.33 -16.63
CA CYS A 271 1.98 -15.72 -16.59
C CYS A 271 2.52 -15.95 -15.17
N ASP A 272 1.94 -15.35 -14.13
CA ASP A 272 2.29 -15.55 -12.72
C ASP A 272 1.53 -16.74 -12.07
N GLY A 273 0.82 -17.54 -12.86
CA GLY A 273 0.16 -18.76 -12.39
C GLY A 273 -1.26 -18.55 -11.85
N GLY A 274 -1.89 -17.42 -12.15
CA GLY A 274 -3.27 -17.13 -11.72
C GLY A 274 -4.31 -18.15 -12.19
N LEU A 275 -4.00 -18.94 -13.23
CA LEU A 275 -4.87 -19.99 -13.76
C LEU A 275 -4.65 -21.39 -13.15
N LYS A 276 -3.82 -21.53 -12.11
CA LYS A 276 -3.40 -22.84 -11.55
C LYS A 276 -4.54 -23.71 -11.01
N GLN A 277 -5.63 -23.12 -10.53
CA GLN A 277 -6.76 -23.84 -9.92
C GLN A 277 -8.12 -23.50 -10.56
N ILE A 278 -8.11 -22.87 -11.75
CA ILE A 278 -9.32 -22.36 -12.41
C ILE A 278 -9.66 -23.29 -13.57
N PHE A 279 -10.30 -24.43 -13.27
CA PHE A 279 -10.68 -25.43 -14.28
C PHE A 279 -12.13 -25.32 -14.75
N ASP A 280 -12.93 -24.46 -14.10
CA ASP A 280 -14.34 -24.21 -14.40
C ASP A 280 -14.46 -23.05 -15.40
N ILE A 281 -15.22 -23.29 -16.48
CA ILE A 281 -15.45 -22.33 -17.57
C ILE A 281 -16.13 -21.05 -17.05
N ASN A 282 -17.01 -21.15 -16.06
CA ASN A 282 -17.68 -19.99 -15.47
C ASN A 282 -16.74 -19.20 -14.55
N LYS A 283 -15.76 -19.86 -13.90
CA LYS A 283 -14.73 -19.19 -13.09
C LYS A 283 -13.66 -18.50 -13.96
N LEU A 284 -13.42 -19.01 -15.17
CA LEU A 284 -12.63 -18.35 -16.21
C LEU A 284 -13.23 -16.99 -16.61
N GLN A 285 -14.57 -16.87 -16.62
CA GLN A 285 -15.26 -15.59 -16.86
C GLN A 285 -15.15 -14.64 -15.65
N THR A 286 -15.21 -15.12 -14.40
CA THR A 286 -15.07 -14.29 -13.18
C THR A 286 -13.63 -13.91 -12.86
N PHE A 287 -12.63 -14.64 -13.38
CA PHE A 287 -11.21 -14.27 -13.30
C PHE A 287 -10.95 -12.88 -13.91
N ARG A 288 -11.78 -12.45 -14.87
CA ARG A 288 -11.72 -11.12 -15.52
C ARG A 288 -11.83 -9.94 -14.53
N ASP A 289 -12.40 -10.16 -13.34
CA ASP A 289 -12.79 -9.07 -12.42
C ASP A 289 -11.72 -8.68 -11.36
N TYR A 290 -10.58 -9.38 -11.25
CA TYR A 290 -9.75 -9.40 -10.02
C TYR A 290 -8.27 -8.93 -10.13
N THR A 291 -7.83 -8.11 -11.10
CA THR A 291 -6.38 -8.04 -11.45
C THR A 291 -5.69 -6.66 -11.26
N ALA A 292 -4.71 -6.52 -10.35
CA ALA A 292 -3.78 -5.36 -10.22
C ALA A 292 -2.40 -5.71 -9.57
N ASP A 293 -1.35 -4.95 -9.98
CA ASP A 293 0.06 -4.77 -9.47
C ASP A 293 1.12 -5.89 -9.65
N ASN A 294 2.45 -5.70 -9.91
CA ASN A 294 3.40 -4.65 -10.36
C ASN A 294 4.78 -5.31 -10.73
N THR A 295 5.69 -4.71 -11.55
CA THR A 295 7.14 -5.11 -11.68
C THR A 295 8.10 -4.04 -12.29
N THR A 296 9.42 -4.30 -12.21
CA THR A 296 10.63 -3.44 -12.29
C THR A 296 11.58 -3.62 -13.52
N VAL A 297 12.71 -2.87 -13.53
CA VAL A 297 13.53 -2.29 -14.66
C VAL A 297 15.02 -2.76 -14.71
N ASN A 298 15.73 -2.50 -15.84
CA ASN A 298 17.18 -2.73 -16.16
C ASN A 298 17.87 -1.51 -16.89
N GLU A 299 19.23 -1.56 -17.03
CA GLU A 299 20.27 -0.50 -17.19
C GLU A 299 21.04 -0.42 -18.54
N VAL A 300 21.83 0.67 -18.83
CA VAL A 300 22.98 0.77 -19.81
C VAL A 300 24.01 1.94 -19.53
N ASP A 301 25.21 1.87 -20.15
CA ASP A 301 26.59 2.46 -20.03
C ASP A 301 26.98 3.91 -20.55
N ASP A 302 28.31 4.21 -20.43
CA ASP A 302 29.20 5.43 -20.36
C ASP A 302 29.39 6.48 -21.51
N ILE A 303 29.94 7.68 -21.17
CA ILE A 303 30.18 8.90 -22.04
C ILE A 303 31.56 9.64 -21.84
N GLN A 304 32.05 10.40 -22.85
CA GLN A 304 33.28 11.26 -22.95
C GLN A 304 33.07 12.81 -22.84
N ASP A 305 34.18 13.60 -22.78
CA ASP A 305 34.37 15.06 -22.43
C ASP A 305 34.40 16.15 -23.57
N LEU A 306 34.04 17.40 -23.22
CA LEU A 306 33.89 18.70 -23.93
C LEU A 306 33.81 19.91 -22.95
N ASN A 307 34.13 21.10 -23.48
CA ASN A 307 34.35 22.37 -22.76
C ASN A 307 33.08 23.07 -22.23
N ILE A 308 33.22 23.82 -21.13
CA ILE A 308 32.12 24.28 -20.26
C ILE A 308 32.04 25.80 -20.20
N GLU A 309 30.87 26.37 -20.50
CA GLU A 309 30.48 27.72 -20.08
C GLU A 309 29.67 27.60 -18.77
N SER A 310 30.10 28.31 -17.70
CA SER A 310 29.42 28.33 -16.40
C SER A 310 28.68 29.66 -16.19
N SER A 311 27.46 29.62 -15.63
CA SER A 311 26.66 30.80 -15.26
C SER A 311 27.06 31.39 -13.91
N VAL A 312 27.94 30.72 -13.15
CA VAL A 312 28.36 31.10 -11.80
C VAL A 312 29.66 31.94 -11.80
N LYS A 313 29.89 32.75 -12.86
CA LYS A 313 31.16 33.48 -13.09
C LYS A 313 31.56 34.45 -11.96
N ASP A 314 30.60 34.86 -11.14
CA ASP A 314 30.81 35.81 -10.02
C ASP A 314 31.02 35.11 -8.66
N SER A 315 31.00 33.77 -8.59
CA SER A 315 31.27 33.04 -7.34
C SER A 315 32.77 32.92 -7.08
N GLN A 316 33.22 33.49 -5.96
CA GLN A 316 34.60 33.42 -5.47
C GLN A 316 34.83 32.13 -4.65
N TRP A 317 34.65 30.97 -5.28
CA TRP A 317 35.04 29.72 -4.62
C TRP A 317 36.56 29.54 -4.71
N GLU A 318 37.20 29.54 -3.55
CA GLU A 318 38.63 29.30 -3.41
C GLU A 318 38.85 27.80 -3.19
N CYS A 319 39.53 27.14 -4.13
CA CYS A 319 39.77 25.71 -4.01
C CYS A 319 40.70 25.45 -2.80
N PRO A 320 40.32 24.61 -1.83
CA PRO A 320 41.07 24.49 -0.58
C PRO A 320 42.46 23.84 -0.72
N ILE A 321 42.82 23.35 -1.91
CA ILE A 321 44.13 22.74 -2.19
C ILE A 321 45.03 23.68 -2.98
N SER A 322 44.52 24.29 -4.07
CA SER A 322 45.30 25.23 -4.89
C SER A 322 45.32 26.64 -4.30
N ILE A 323 44.36 26.99 -3.44
CA ILE A 323 44.19 28.34 -2.87
C ILE A 323 43.88 29.36 -4.00
N ASP A 324 43.50 28.86 -5.18
CA ASP A 324 43.12 29.64 -6.35
C ASP A 324 41.60 29.77 -6.42
N ASN A 325 41.12 30.92 -6.90
CA ASN A 325 39.71 31.08 -7.28
C ASN A 325 39.43 30.24 -8.52
N GLU A 326 38.58 29.23 -8.37
CA GLU A 326 38.27 28.27 -9.41
C GLU A 326 36.75 28.20 -9.66
N ILE A 327 36.37 27.77 -10.87
CA ILE A 327 34.97 27.80 -11.34
C ILE A 327 34.40 26.39 -11.59
N ASP A 328 35.17 25.36 -11.30
CA ASP A 328 34.87 23.95 -11.57
C ASP A 328 35.06 23.05 -10.33
N PRO A 329 34.32 23.30 -9.22
CA PRO A 329 34.35 22.41 -8.08
C PRO A 329 33.83 21.00 -8.42
N MET A 330 34.44 20.00 -7.80
CA MET A 330 34.06 18.59 -7.86
C MET A 330 33.95 18.05 -6.43
N ILE A 331 32.79 17.49 -6.08
CA ILE A 331 32.60 16.83 -4.79
C ILE A 331 33.29 15.47 -4.82
N LEU A 332 34.16 15.19 -3.84
CA LEU A 332 34.81 13.89 -3.71
C LEU A 332 33.85 12.85 -3.12
N ILE A 333 33.87 11.66 -3.69
CA ILE A 333 33.14 10.50 -3.18
C ILE A 333 34.14 9.45 -2.73
N THR A 334 34.00 8.95 -1.50
CA THR A 334 34.99 8.09 -0.82
C THR A 334 34.39 6.78 -0.32
N THR A 335 35.22 5.83 0.12
CA THR A 335 34.76 4.58 0.73
C THR A 335 34.08 4.82 2.09
N ASN A 336 33.06 4.02 2.39
CA ASN A 336 32.36 4.01 3.68
C ASN A 336 33.23 3.42 4.81
N ASP A 337 34.10 2.47 4.48
CA ASP A 337 34.95 1.78 5.45
C ASP A 337 36.22 2.62 5.74
N GLY A 338 36.45 2.93 7.02
CA GLY A 338 37.65 3.63 7.48
C GLY A 338 38.95 2.79 7.43
N SER A 339 39.00 1.73 6.62
CA SER A 339 40.17 0.86 6.50
C SER A 339 41.28 1.57 5.71
N ASN A 340 42.30 2.01 6.45
CA ASN A 340 43.56 2.55 5.94
C ASN A 340 44.53 1.46 5.43
N GLU A 341 44.04 0.28 5.02
CA GLU A 341 44.94 -0.83 4.71
C GLU A 341 45.64 -0.66 3.36
N TYR A 342 46.97 -0.50 3.46
CA TYR A 342 47.93 -0.67 2.39
C TYR A 342 48.03 -2.16 2.07
N ASP A 343 47.50 -2.59 0.93
CA ASP A 343 47.90 -3.88 0.36
C ASP A 343 48.84 -3.66 -0.81
N TYR A 344 50.14 -3.80 -0.53
CA TYR A 344 51.23 -3.73 -1.49
C TYR A 344 51.62 -5.15 -1.95
N SER A 345 50.63 -6.02 -2.21
CA SER A 345 50.90 -7.35 -2.75
C SER A 345 49.69 -8.01 -3.41
N SER A 346 49.42 -7.70 -4.67
CA SER A 346 48.94 -8.72 -5.61
C SER A 346 49.01 -8.22 -7.04
N SER A 347 50.05 -8.67 -7.75
CA SER A 347 50.00 -8.87 -9.19
C SER A 347 49.02 -10.01 -9.49
N SER A 348 47.73 -9.72 -9.47
CA SER A 348 46.69 -10.52 -10.10
C SER A 348 45.49 -9.65 -10.40
N SER A 349 45.17 -9.55 -11.69
CA SER A 349 43.99 -8.92 -12.24
C SER A 349 42.72 -9.65 -11.77
N SER A 350 42.17 -9.31 -10.59
CA SER A 350 40.74 -9.49 -10.21
C SER A 350 40.46 -9.27 -8.72
N SER A 351 40.82 -8.12 -8.13
CA SER A 351 40.35 -7.75 -6.78
C SER A 351 39.73 -6.34 -6.79
N ASN A 352 38.55 -6.23 -7.41
CA ASN A 352 37.65 -5.10 -7.16
C ASN A 352 37.26 -5.14 -5.68
N SER A 353 37.90 -4.31 -4.84
CA SER A 353 37.43 -4.03 -3.48
C SER A 353 35.96 -3.58 -3.56
N SER A 354 35.03 -4.44 -3.18
CA SER A 354 33.61 -4.24 -3.44
C SER A 354 33.08 -3.11 -2.55
N ILE A 355 32.86 -1.93 -3.13
CA ILE A 355 32.02 -0.90 -2.50
C ILE A 355 30.66 -1.54 -2.24
N THR A 356 30.17 -1.48 -1.01
CA THR A 356 28.81 -1.92 -0.69
C THR A 356 27.84 -0.79 -1.04
N PRO A 357 26.95 -0.94 -2.03
CA PRO A 357 26.01 0.11 -2.41
C PRO A 357 25.06 0.46 -1.28
N ILE A 358 24.59 1.71 -1.23
CA ILE A 358 23.74 2.23 -0.16
C ILE A 358 22.44 1.41 -0.03
N LEU A 359 21.83 1.01 -1.15
CA LEU A 359 20.57 0.25 -1.15
C LEU A 359 20.72 -1.19 -0.63
N VAL A 360 21.95 -1.70 -0.46
CA VAL A 360 22.15 -3.03 0.13
C VAL A 360 21.81 -3.00 1.63
N GLY A 361 20.97 -3.96 2.03
CA GLY A 361 20.49 -4.11 3.41
C GLY A 361 19.10 -3.54 3.66
N PHE A 362 18.51 -2.79 2.72
CA PHE A 362 17.11 -2.38 2.79
C PHE A 362 16.18 -3.50 2.31
N ASP A 363 14.98 -3.60 2.89
CA ASP A 363 13.97 -4.54 2.43
C ASP A 363 13.41 -4.14 1.04
N LYS A 364 12.75 -5.08 0.37
CA LYS A 364 12.23 -4.88 -0.98
C LYS A 364 11.25 -3.70 -1.07
N ASN A 365 10.37 -3.51 -0.09
CA ASN A 365 9.34 -2.46 -0.13
C ASN A 365 9.98 -1.08 0.04
N THR A 366 10.91 -0.94 0.99
CA THR A 366 11.67 0.30 1.18
C THR A 366 12.50 0.64 -0.06
N THR A 367 13.17 -0.37 -0.64
CA THR A 367 13.96 -0.21 -1.86
C THR A 367 13.10 0.24 -3.05
N GLU A 368 11.94 -0.38 -3.27
CA GLU A 368 11.02 -0.01 -4.35
C GLU A 368 10.45 1.41 -4.17
N LYS A 369 10.08 1.81 -2.95
CA LYS A 369 9.64 3.18 -2.66
C LYS A 369 10.71 4.21 -3.03
N ILE A 370 11.95 3.96 -2.61
CA ILE A 370 13.08 4.85 -2.89
C ILE A 370 13.35 4.93 -4.40
N ILE A 371 13.36 3.79 -5.11
CA ILE A 371 13.62 3.77 -6.56
C ILE A 371 12.51 4.46 -7.34
N ASN A 372 11.24 4.24 -6.98
CA ASN A 372 10.09 4.82 -7.68
C ASN A 372 10.01 6.34 -7.52
N CYS A 373 10.45 6.88 -6.39
CA CYS A 373 10.60 8.32 -6.16
C CYS A 373 11.79 8.58 -5.23
N PRO A 374 12.95 9.00 -5.76
CA PRO A 374 14.17 9.26 -4.98
C PRO A 374 14.02 10.23 -3.81
N LEU A 375 13.04 11.14 -3.84
CA LEU A 375 12.76 12.07 -2.73
C LEU A 375 12.40 11.32 -1.43
N ASN A 376 11.87 10.09 -1.51
CA ASN A 376 11.63 9.23 -0.35
C ASN A 376 12.89 9.00 0.50
N ALA A 377 14.08 9.07 -0.11
CA ALA A 377 15.35 8.89 0.60
C ALA A 377 15.54 9.90 1.74
N LEU A 378 15.08 11.15 1.57
CA LEU A 378 15.24 12.24 2.56
C LEU A 378 14.59 11.91 3.91
N TYR A 379 13.56 11.05 3.90
CA TYR A 379 12.78 10.68 5.08
C TYR A 379 13.21 9.33 5.70
N ILE A 380 14.32 8.75 5.22
CA ILE A 380 14.85 7.48 5.72
C ILE A 380 16.22 7.76 6.36
N PRO A 381 16.29 7.93 7.70
CA PRO A 381 17.52 8.32 8.38
C PRO A 381 18.71 7.40 8.10
N GLU A 382 18.47 6.08 8.05
CA GLU A 382 19.52 5.10 7.74
C GLU A 382 20.12 5.31 6.34
N PHE A 383 19.28 5.62 5.35
CA PHE A 383 19.75 5.87 3.98
C PHE A 383 20.59 7.15 3.94
N MET A 384 20.13 8.21 4.59
CA MET A 384 20.80 9.50 4.62
C MET A 384 22.17 9.43 5.32
N GLU A 385 22.29 8.70 6.42
CA GLU A 385 23.56 8.47 7.10
C GLU A 385 24.54 7.65 6.24
N LYS A 386 24.05 6.59 5.57
CA LYS A 386 24.86 5.83 4.60
C LYS A 386 25.34 6.74 3.47
N LEU A 387 24.45 7.51 2.82
CA LEU A 387 24.80 8.42 1.73
C LEU A 387 25.82 9.48 2.18
N LYS A 388 25.61 10.09 3.35
CA LYS A 388 26.53 11.06 3.95
C LYS A 388 27.93 10.47 4.16
N SER A 389 28.06 9.20 4.51
CA SER A 389 29.36 8.56 4.75
C SER A 389 30.25 8.46 3.50
N PHE A 390 29.66 8.49 2.30
CA PHE A 390 30.35 8.49 1.01
C PHE A 390 30.78 9.89 0.57
N ILE A 391 30.05 10.93 0.96
CA ILE A 391 30.25 12.30 0.46
C ILE A 391 31.33 13.01 1.27
N ASP A 392 32.39 13.45 0.60
CA ASP A 392 33.53 14.17 1.18
C ASP A 392 33.61 15.60 0.60
N HIS A 393 34.67 16.34 0.93
CA HIS A 393 34.90 17.74 0.56
C HIS A 393 35.01 17.96 -0.96
N SER A 394 34.83 19.20 -1.40
CA SER A 394 35.07 19.61 -2.79
C SER A 394 36.55 19.87 -3.07
N ILE A 395 36.97 19.54 -4.28
CA ILE A 395 38.27 19.94 -4.84
C ILE A 395 38.09 20.43 -6.27
N SER A 396 39.10 21.09 -6.80
CA SER A 396 39.13 21.50 -8.21
C SER A 396 39.10 20.29 -9.15
N LEU A 397 38.18 20.29 -10.10
CA LEU A 397 38.16 19.27 -11.16
C LEU A 397 39.43 19.37 -12.01
N LYS A 398 39.85 20.58 -12.41
CA LYS A 398 41.11 20.82 -13.12
C LYS A 398 42.31 20.21 -12.41
N ASN A 399 42.47 20.44 -11.10
CA ASN A 399 43.61 19.93 -10.33
C ASN A 399 43.52 18.41 -10.14
N TYR A 400 42.31 17.88 -9.96
CA TYR A 400 42.10 16.44 -9.90
C TYR A 400 42.53 15.76 -11.21
N ARG A 401 42.07 16.27 -12.36
CA ARG A 401 42.44 15.77 -13.69
C ARG A 401 43.94 15.90 -13.96
N ALA A 402 44.54 17.03 -13.61
CA ALA A 402 45.98 17.23 -13.73
C ALA A 402 46.74 16.16 -12.93
N SER A 403 46.29 15.85 -11.70
CA SER A 403 46.92 14.81 -10.86
C SER A 403 46.93 13.42 -11.51
N LEU A 404 45.89 13.07 -12.30
CA LEU A 404 45.80 11.77 -12.98
C LEU A 404 46.93 11.54 -14.00
N THR A 405 47.51 12.62 -14.52
CA THR A 405 48.64 12.56 -15.48
C THR A 405 50.01 12.53 -14.81
N THR A 406 50.06 12.65 -13.48
CA THR A 406 51.32 12.64 -12.71
C THR A 406 51.67 11.24 -12.21
N SER A 407 52.91 11.06 -11.74
CA SER A 407 53.34 9.81 -11.11
C SER A 407 52.64 9.49 -9.78
N ASN A 408 51.95 10.47 -9.18
CA ASN A 408 51.27 10.34 -7.89
C ASN A 408 49.84 10.92 -7.96
N PRO A 409 48.89 10.23 -8.61
CA PRO A 409 47.51 10.71 -8.71
C PRO A 409 46.82 10.81 -7.35
N ILE A 410 45.84 11.72 -7.23
CA ILE A 410 45.03 11.87 -6.01
C ILE A 410 44.07 10.67 -5.89
N CYS A 411 44.52 9.62 -5.21
CA CYS A 411 43.75 8.40 -4.97
C CYS A 411 43.05 8.39 -3.59
N LYS A 412 43.41 9.33 -2.70
CA LYS A 412 42.85 9.49 -1.36
C LYS A 412 42.41 10.92 -1.15
N SER A 413 41.33 11.12 -0.40
CA SER A 413 40.87 12.43 0.00
C SER A 413 41.97 13.16 0.78
N PRO A 414 42.31 14.41 0.40
CA PRO A 414 43.31 15.19 1.13
C PRO A 414 42.83 15.59 2.53
N PHE A 415 41.52 15.57 2.77
CA PHE A 415 40.91 15.97 4.04
C PHE A 415 40.72 14.78 4.99
N THR A 416 40.15 13.68 4.50
CA THR A 416 39.77 12.54 5.35
C THR A 416 40.72 11.34 5.22
N ARG A 417 41.63 11.36 4.24
CA ARG A 417 42.52 10.25 3.85
C ARG A 417 41.81 8.97 3.40
N LYS A 418 40.48 8.98 3.31
CA LYS A 418 39.69 7.89 2.74
C LYS A 418 40.01 7.72 1.25
N ARG A 419 39.92 6.48 0.75
CA ARG A 419 40.10 6.20 -0.67
C ARG A 419 38.99 6.84 -1.49
N ILE A 420 39.34 7.51 -2.58
CA ILE A 420 38.38 8.10 -3.52
C ILE A 420 37.84 7.01 -4.44
N VAL A 421 36.51 6.96 -4.61
CA VAL A 421 35.80 5.99 -5.46
C VAL A 421 35.19 6.63 -6.71
N GLY A 422 35.04 7.95 -6.70
CA GLY A 422 34.54 8.77 -7.80
C GLY A 422 34.46 10.26 -7.42
N GLY A 423 33.97 11.08 -8.33
CA GLY A 423 33.76 12.50 -8.12
C GLY A 423 32.48 12.99 -8.80
N ILE A 424 31.87 14.04 -8.25
CA ILE A 424 30.68 14.70 -8.80
C ILE A 424 31.09 16.10 -9.28
N PRO A 425 31.37 16.27 -10.58
CA PRO A 425 31.73 17.58 -11.13
C PRO A 425 30.50 18.48 -11.29
N LEU A 426 30.60 19.75 -10.89
CA LEU A 426 29.47 20.67 -10.70
C LEU A 426 29.28 21.70 -11.82
N GLY A 427 29.33 21.26 -13.08
CA GLY A 427 29.17 22.14 -14.24
C GLY A 427 27.83 22.00 -14.93
N GLU A 428 27.42 23.07 -15.62
CA GLU A 428 26.18 23.20 -16.39
C GLU A 428 26.35 22.65 -17.81
N ASN A 429 26.76 21.40 -17.92
CA ASN A 429 26.93 20.72 -19.19
C ASN A 429 26.59 19.24 -19.06
N GLU A 430 26.35 18.59 -20.20
CA GLU A 430 25.86 17.22 -20.25
C GLU A 430 26.85 16.21 -19.65
N GLU A 431 28.15 16.45 -19.77
CA GLU A 431 29.18 15.47 -19.40
C GLU A 431 29.45 15.49 -17.91
N HIS A 432 29.45 16.67 -17.30
CA HIS A 432 29.44 16.80 -15.87
C HIS A 432 28.21 16.13 -15.27
N VAL A 433 27.05 16.28 -15.92
CA VAL A 433 25.83 15.58 -15.52
C VAL A 433 26.00 14.06 -15.60
N LYS A 434 26.57 13.56 -16.68
CA LYS A 434 26.82 12.12 -16.91
C LYS A 434 27.84 11.53 -15.93
N ALA A 435 28.95 12.22 -15.68
CA ALA A 435 29.96 11.83 -14.68
C ALA A 435 29.39 11.81 -13.26
N ALA A 436 28.63 12.85 -12.90
CA ALA A 436 27.92 12.91 -11.62
C ALA A 436 26.92 11.75 -11.47
N ASN A 437 26.14 11.46 -12.53
CA ASN A 437 25.18 10.36 -12.54
C ASN A 437 25.87 9.00 -12.37
N TRP A 438 26.98 8.77 -13.08
CA TRP A 438 27.75 7.53 -12.96
C TRP A 438 28.24 7.31 -11.53
N THR A 439 28.83 8.34 -10.93
CA THR A 439 29.31 8.28 -9.54
C THR A 439 28.16 8.01 -8.57
N LEU A 440 27.01 8.67 -8.76
CA LEU A 440 25.82 8.46 -7.94
C LEU A 440 25.27 7.02 -8.05
N MET A 441 25.15 6.48 -9.25
CA MET A 441 24.67 5.10 -9.45
C MET A 441 25.65 4.09 -8.85
N LYS A 442 26.96 4.34 -8.99
CA LYS A 442 27.98 3.48 -8.39
C LYS A 442 27.84 3.33 -6.89
N ILE A 443 27.55 4.42 -6.16
CA ILE A 443 27.40 4.38 -4.70
C ILE A 443 25.99 3.99 -4.23
N ILE A 444 24.92 4.38 -4.96
CA ILE A 444 23.55 4.12 -4.52
C ILE A 444 23.14 2.68 -4.82
N THR A 445 23.38 2.23 -6.05
CA THR A 445 22.80 1.01 -6.61
C THR A 445 23.86 -0.04 -7.00
N GLY A 446 25.15 0.33 -6.98
CA GLY A 446 26.26 -0.52 -7.39
C GLY A 446 26.58 -0.43 -8.88
N GLY A 447 26.21 0.68 -9.52
CA GLY A 447 26.37 0.92 -10.95
C GLY A 447 25.08 0.75 -11.74
N LYS A 448 24.00 0.32 -11.09
CA LYS A 448 22.72 0.10 -11.73
C LYS A 448 21.97 1.38 -12.01
N ASP A 449 21.46 1.54 -13.21
CA ASP A 449 20.55 2.63 -13.57
C ASP A 449 19.14 2.42 -12.94
N LEU A 450 19.00 2.78 -11.66
CA LEU A 450 17.75 2.68 -10.91
C LEU A 450 17.37 4.02 -10.27
N GLY A 451 16.11 4.41 -10.47
CA GLY A 451 15.55 5.65 -9.96
C GLY A 451 15.96 6.87 -10.78
N ASP A 452 15.29 8.00 -10.54
CA ASP A 452 15.52 9.22 -11.30
C ASP A 452 16.85 9.89 -10.89
N LYS A 453 17.84 9.84 -11.78
CA LYS A 453 19.21 10.39 -11.58
C LYS A 453 19.22 11.88 -11.25
N ASN A 454 18.29 12.66 -11.79
CA ASN A 454 18.24 14.10 -11.54
C ASN A 454 17.63 14.38 -10.17
N LEU A 455 16.65 13.60 -9.72
CA LEU A 455 16.15 13.67 -8.35
C LEU A 455 17.21 13.16 -7.35
N TRP A 456 18.02 12.17 -7.70
CA TRP A 456 19.17 11.76 -6.88
C TRP A 456 20.17 12.89 -6.65
N PHE A 457 20.50 13.62 -7.71
CA PHE A 457 21.32 14.81 -7.60
C PHE A 457 20.64 15.90 -6.76
N PHE A 458 19.32 16.06 -6.90
CA PHE A 458 18.53 16.99 -6.08
C PHE A 458 18.52 16.63 -4.59
N VAL A 459 18.55 15.33 -4.22
CA VAL A 459 18.72 14.89 -2.82
C VAL A 459 20.03 15.42 -2.24
N ILE A 460 21.14 15.38 -3.00
CA ILE A 460 22.42 15.97 -2.56
C ILE A 460 22.29 17.48 -2.37
N TYR A 461 21.65 18.17 -3.31
CA TYR A 461 21.38 19.61 -3.18
C TYR A 461 20.62 19.93 -1.88
N MET A 462 19.57 19.16 -1.58
CA MET A 462 18.79 19.34 -0.35
C MET A 462 19.64 19.10 0.91
N MET A 463 20.50 18.08 0.92
CA MET A 463 21.42 17.82 2.05
C MET A 463 22.38 18.99 2.30
N ILE A 464 22.92 19.61 1.24
CA ILE A 464 23.82 20.76 1.37
C ILE A 464 23.04 22.00 1.83
N LYS A 465 21.88 22.25 1.21
CA LYS A 465 21.01 23.39 1.53
C LYS A 465 20.58 23.37 3.00
N GLN A 466 20.12 22.21 3.50
CA GLN A 466 19.66 21.98 4.87
C GLN A 466 20.81 21.90 5.90
N GLY A 467 22.07 21.95 5.45
CA GLY A 467 23.24 21.95 6.34
C GLY A 467 23.65 20.57 6.87
N SER A 468 23.14 19.47 6.27
CA SER A 468 23.57 18.11 6.62
C SER A 468 25.03 17.83 6.23
N LEU A 469 25.55 18.57 5.25
CA LEU A 469 26.91 18.53 4.72
C LEU A 469 27.56 19.92 4.85
N PRO A 470 27.90 20.38 6.07
CA PRO A 470 28.31 21.76 6.32
C PRO A 470 29.61 22.15 5.59
N TYR A 471 30.48 21.18 5.31
CA TYR A 471 31.75 21.37 4.59
C TYR A 471 31.60 21.55 3.07
N LEU A 472 30.38 21.52 2.53
CA LEU A 472 30.09 21.79 1.13
C LEU A 472 29.22 23.05 0.95
N LYS A 473 29.06 23.87 2.00
CA LYS A 473 28.15 25.02 1.95
C LYS A 473 28.63 26.13 1.01
N ASP A 474 29.94 26.28 0.88
CA ASP A 474 30.63 27.21 -0.01
C ASP A 474 30.37 26.93 -1.51
N ILE A 475 30.21 25.65 -1.88
CA ILE A 475 29.92 25.23 -3.26
C ILE A 475 28.42 25.11 -3.57
N GLU A 476 27.51 25.42 -2.64
CA GLU A 476 26.06 25.36 -2.86
C GLU A 476 25.61 26.08 -4.16
N PRO A 477 26.15 27.28 -4.52
CA PRO A 477 25.77 27.94 -5.76
C PRO A 477 26.02 27.11 -7.02
N PHE A 478 27.12 26.34 -7.08
CA PHE A 478 27.46 25.48 -8.20
C PHE A 478 26.54 24.25 -8.28
N VAL A 479 26.24 23.65 -7.12
CA VAL A 479 25.28 22.54 -7.03
C VAL A 479 23.89 23.02 -7.49
N LYS A 480 23.46 24.19 -7.03
CA LYS A 480 22.20 24.83 -7.45
C LYS A 480 22.17 25.11 -8.95
N ALA A 481 23.25 25.64 -9.51
CA ALA A 481 23.34 25.89 -10.96
C ALA A 481 23.20 24.59 -11.76
N GLN A 482 23.85 23.50 -11.33
CA GLN A 482 23.71 22.21 -11.99
C GLN A 482 22.31 21.61 -11.82
N VAL A 483 21.62 21.81 -10.67
CA VAL A 483 20.19 21.45 -10.52
C VAL A 483 19.34 22.20 -11.54
N LEU A 484 19.51 23.52 -11.66
CA LEU A 484 18.78 24.34 -12.62
C LEU A 484 19.01 23.86 -14.06
N TYR A 485 20.28 23.61 -14.43
CA TYR A 485 20.63 23.04 -15.72
C TYR A 485 19.94 21.70 -15.96
N ARG A 486 19.98 20.78 -14.98
CA ARG A 486 19.34 19.46 -15.11
C ARG A 486 17.83 19.59 -15.31
N PHE A 487 17.18 20.41 -14.51
CA PHE A 487 15.71 20.53 -14.54
C PHE A 487 15.19 21.28 -15.77
N LYS A 488 16.02 22.12 -16.42
CA LYS A 488 15.70 22.76 -17.70
C LYS A 488 15.96 21.90 -18.93
N ASN A 489 16.89 20.94 -18.86
CA ASN A 489 17.34 20.20 -20.03
C ASN A 489 16.84 18.74 -20.06
N TYR A 490 16.50 18.15 -18.91
CA TYR A 490 15.99 16.78 -18.84
C TYR A 490 14.50 16.75 -18.51
N LYS A 491 13.79 15.84 -19.15
CA LYS A 491 12.37 15.60 -18.91
C LYS A 491 12.15 14.44 -17.95
N THR A 492 11.02 14.45 -17.26
CA THR A 492 10.52 13.38 -16.39
C THR A 492 9.02 13.15 -16.66
N SER A 493 8.40 12.16 -16.01
CA SER A 493 6.95 12.00 -16.10
C SER A 493 6.25 13.14 -15.35
N ILE A 494 5.13 13.65 -15.89
CA ILE A 494 4.36 14.74 -15.27
C ILE A 494 3.84 14.37 -13.86
N SER A 495 3.76 13.07 -13.54
CA SER A 495 3.43 12.55 -12.21
C SER A 495 4.61 12.45 -11.23
N LEU A 496 5.84 12.74 -11.68
CA LEU A 496 7.09 12.48 -10.94
C LEU A 496 7.18 11.04 -10.39
N SER A 497 6.56 10.12 -11.11
CA SER A 497 6.42 8.72 -10.72
C SER A 497 6.53 7.83 -11.96
N GLY A 498 7.26 6.72 -11.83
CA GLY A 498 7.36 5.68 -12.86
C GLY A 498 6.14 4.73 -12.90
N LEU A 499 5.14 4.97 -12.06
CA LEU A 499 3.96 4.12 -11.93
C LEU A 499 3.01 4.31 -13.13
N THR A 500 2.68 3.21 -13.82
CA THR A 500 1.92 3.21 -15.07
C THR A 500 0.46 3.64 -14.94
N ASN A 501 -0.10 3.60 -13.73
CA ASN A 501 -1.46 4.07 -13.42
C ASN A 501 -1.57 5.59 -13.28
N PHE A 502 -0.45 6.32 -13.30
CA PHE A 502 -0.42 7.78 -13.28
C PHE A 502 0.02 8.36 -14.62
N PRO A 503 -0.27 9.65 -14.91
CA PRO A 503 0.12 10.28 -16.16
C PRO A 503 1.63 10.21 -16.40
N GLN A 504 2.02 9.72 -17.59
CA GLN A 504 3.42 9.50 -17.99
C GLN A 504 3.92 10.52 -19.03
N THR A 505 3.14 11.57 -19.30
CA THR A 505 3.51 12.67 -20.20
C THR A 505 4.89 13.22 -19.83
N ARG A 506 5.80 13.34 -20.82
CA ARG A 506 7.17 13.77 -20.57
C ARG A 506 7.26 15.30 -20.60
N VAL A 507 7.56 15.89 -19.46
CA VAL A 507 7.67 17.35 -19.24
C VAL A 507 8.93 17.66 -18.44
N TYR A 508 9.32 18.94 -18.35
CA TYR A 508 10.44 19.32 -17.50
C TYR A 508 10.09 19.18 -16.00
N TYR A 509 11.12 19.00 -15.15
CA TYR A 509 10.93 18.78 -13.71
C TYR A 509 10.11 19.87 -13.00
N PRO A 510 10.28 21.18 -13.28
CA PRO A 510 9.48 22.20 -12.61
C PRO A 510 8.01 22.13 -13.03
N THR A 511 7.73 21.82 -14.30
CA THR A 511 6.37 21.56 -14.80
C THR A 511 5.74 20.35 -14.12
N ALA A 512 6.50 19.26 -13.95
CA ALA A 512 6.02 18.06 -13.25
C ALA A 512 5.74 18.35 -11.77
N ALA A 513 6.66 19.03 -11.07
CA ALA A 513 6.49 19.45 -9.68
C ALA A 513 5.24 20.34 -9.52
N TRP A 514 5.07 21.32 -10.41
CA TRP A 514 3.92 22.21 -10.40
C TRP A 514 2.62 21.43 -10.61
N THR A 515 2.59 20.52 -11.58
CA THR A 515 1.41 19.69 -11.86
C THR A 515 1.05 18.77 -10.68
N CYS A 516 2.05 18.18 -10.02
CA CYS A 516 1.83 17.38 -8.81
C CYS A 516 1.13 18.20 -7.72
N LEU A 517 1.59 19.44 -7.48
CA LEU A 517 1.05 20.32 -6.45
C LEU A 517 -0.33 20.91 -6.80
N ILE A 518 -0.60 21.20 -8.07
CA ILE A 518 -1.90 21.77 -8.49
C ILE A 518 -2.98 20.73 -8.76
N SER A 519 -2.64 19.44 -8.82
CA SER A 519 -3.61 18.36 -9.10
C SER A 519 -4.90 18.37 -8.24
N PRO A 520 -4.90 18.78 -6.95
CA PRO A 520 -6.12 18.96 -6.16
C PRO A 520 -7.11 19.94 -6.79
N PHE A 521 -6.60 21.01 -7.42
CA PHE A 521 -7.37 22.09 -8.03
C PHE A 521 -7.86 21.75 -9.44
N LEU A 522 -7.47 20.59 -9.96
CA LEU A 522 -7.97 20.05 -11.23
C LEU A 522 -9.21 19.14 -11.02
N ILE A 523 -9.53 18.78 -9.78
CA ILE A 523 -10.72 17.97 -9.44
C ILE A 523 -11.95 18.89 -9.47
N PRO A 524 -13.10 18.46 -10.04
CA PRO A 524 -13.44 17.11 -10.50
C PRO A 524 -13.15 16.84 -12.00
N LYS A 525 -12.46 17.74 -12.71
CA LYS A 525 -12.11 17.51 -14.12
C LYS A 525 -11.16 16.33 -14.30
N ILE A 526 -10.40 15.97 -13.25
CA ILE A 526 -9.69 14.70 -13.13
C ILE A 526 -10.29 13.85 -11.99
N PRO A 527 -10.20 12.50 -12.07
CA PRO A 527 -10.60 11.61 -10.97
C PRO A 527 -9.83 11.85 -9.66
N GLU A 528 -10.49 11.68 -8.51
CA GLU A 528 -9.88 11.87 -7.17
C GLU A 528 -8.70 10.93 -6.91
N ASN A 529 -8.75 9.70 -7.42
CA ASN A 529 -7.65 8.72 -7.30
C ASN A 529 -6.41 9.09 -8.13
N LEU A 530 -6.50 10.08 -9.02
CA LEU A 530 -5.37 10.65 -9.75
C LEU A 530 -4.85 11.96 -9.12
N ASN A 531 -5.26 12.28 -7.89
CA ASN A 531 -4.68 13.38 -7.13
C ASN A 531 -3.20 13.12 -6.82
N LEU A 532 -2.31 13.67 -7.64
CA LEU A 532 -0.86 13.52 -7.52
C LEU A 532 -0.31 14.16 -6.24
N PHE A 533 -0.99 15.15 -5.65
CA PHE A 533 -0.56 15.75 -4.39
C PHE A 533 -0.56 14.72 -3.26
N TYR A 534 -1.51 13.79 -3.22
CA TYR A 534 -1.53 12.73 -2.20
C TYR A 534 -0.35 11.75 -2.35
N LEU A 535 0.08 11.48 -3.59
CA LEU A 535 1.27 10.66 -3.84
C LEU A 535 2.54 11.33 -3.29
N HIS A 536 2.62 12.65 -3.43
CA HIS A 536 3.77 13.46 -3.01
C HIS A 536 3.55 14.21 -1.69
N LEU A 537 2.57 13.80 -0.87
CA LEU A 537 2.24 14.50 0.38
C LEU A 537 3.41 14.51 1.37
N ILE A 538 4.28 13.50 1.32
CA ILE A 538 5.47 13.46 2.19
C ILE A 538 6.53 14.46 1.67
N HIS A 539 6.60 14.70 0.37
CA HIS A 539 7.69 15.42 -0.32
C HIS A 539 7.27 16.79 -0.87
N TYR A 540 6.09 17.30 -0.48
CA TYR A 540 5.54 18.49 -1.12
C TYR A 540 6.38 19.74 -0.84
N HIS A 541 7.13 19.77 0.27
CA HIS A 541 8.08 20.83 0.57
C HIS A 541 9.25 20.84 -0.41
N GLU A 542 9.79 19.67 -0.76
CA GLU A 542 10.82 19.53 -1.78
C GLU A 542 10.30 19.95 -3.15
N LEU A 543 9.03 19.68 -3.47
CA LEU A 543 8.41 20.17 -4.70
C LEU A 543 8.26 21.69 -4.70
N LEU A 544 7.88 22.30 -3.57
CA LEU A 544 7.85 23.76 -3.42
C LEU A 544 9.23 24.37 -3.66
N GLU A 545 10.30 23.72 -3.19
CA GLU A 545 11.68 24.15 -3.45
C GLU A 545 12.03 24.14 -4.95
N ILE A 546 11.53 23.16 -5.71
CA ILE A 546 11.67 23.16 -7.18
C ILE A 546 10.94 24.35 -7.79
N LEU A 547 9.74 24.68 -7.32
CA LEU A 547 8.99 25.83 -7.82
C LEU A 547 9.69 27.15 -7.50
N ASP A 548 10.26 27.28 -6.29
CA ASP A 548 11.01 28.47 -5.86
C ASP A 548 12.27 28.68 -6.70
N LEU A 549 12.99 27.61 -7.05
CA LEU A 549 14.15 27.67 -7.96
C LEU A 549 13.81 28.27 -9.33
N PHE A 550 12.57 28.09 -9.78
CA PHE A 550 12.06 28.53 -11.07
C PHE A 550 11.09 29.71 -10.98
N GLN A 551 10.86 30.24 -9.77
CA GLN A 551 9.95 31.35 -9.49
C GLN A 551 8.55 31.10 -10.07
N LEU A 552 8.01 29.90 -9.79
CA LEU A 552 6.69 29.47 -10.22
C LEU A 552 5.67 29.69 -9.10
N GLU A 553 4.47 30.15 -9.46
CA GLU A 553 3.40 30.42 -8.50
C GLU A 553 2.37 29.30 -8.43
N LEU A 554 1.73 29.18 -7.26
CA LEU A 554 0.61 28.29 -6.99
C LEU A 554 -0.66 29.08 -6.70
N PRO A 555 -1.84 28.45 -6.79
CA PRO A 555 -3.09 29.05 -6.29
C PRO A 555 -2.94 29.55 -4.85
N LYS A 556 -3.54 30.69 -4.52
CA LYS A 556 -3.42 31.33 -3.19
C LYS A 556 -3.91 30.42 -2.07
N GLU A 557 -4.86 29.56 -2.38
CA GLU A 557 -5.49 28.59 -1.49
C GLU A 557 -4.57 27.39 -1.17
N PHE A 558 -3.53 27.15 -1.98
CA PHE A 558 -2.68 25.96 -1.89
C PHE A 558 -2.05 25.78 -0.51
N TYR A 559 -1.43 26.82 0.07
CA TYR A 559 -0.71 26.69 1.34
C TYR A 559 -1.64 26.34 2.52
N ASN A 560 -2.83 26.95 2.55
CA ASN A 560 -3.85 26.63 3.54
C ASN A 560 -4.36 25.19 3.37
N TYR A 561 -4.62 24.79 2.12
CA TYR A 561 -4.99 23.42 1.77
C TYR A 561 -3.92 22.40 2.20
N ALA A 562 -2.65 22.63 1.85
CA ALA A 562 -1.54 21.73 2.15
C ALA A 562 -1.36 21.55 3.66
N SER A 563 -1.41 22.64 4.43
CA SER A 563 -1.36 22.60 5.90
C SER A 563 -2.51 21.76 6.49
N ARG A 564 -3.74 21.95 5.98
CA ARG A 564 -4.91 21.16 6.42
C ARG A 564 -4.75 19.68 6.12
N ILE A 565 -4.32 19.31 4.91
CA ILE A 565 -4.10 17.91 4.55
C ILE A 565 -2.98 17.29 5.37
N GLU A 566 -1.89 18.02 5.63
CA GLU A 566 -0.80 17.50 6.45
C GLU A 566 -1.25 17.22 7.88
N ILE A 567 -1.98 18.16 8.51
CA ILE A 567 -2.58 17.95 9.83
C ILE A 567 -3.54 16.76 9.78
N PHE A 568 -4.48 16.77 8.83
CA PHE A 568 -5.51 15.76 8.70
C PHE A 568 -4.95 14.36 8.48
N SER A 569 -3.95 14.20 7.62
CA SER A 569 -3.31 12.91 7.35
C SER A 569 -2.68 12.31 8.61
N LYS A 570 -2.01 13.13 9.43
CA LYS A 570 -1.44 12.72 10.72
C LYS A 570 -2.52 12.33 11.73
N LEU A 571 -3.61 13.08 11.79
CA LEU A 571 -4.79 12.72 12.61
C LEU A 571 -5.38 11.38 12.17
N LEU A 572 -5.61 11.20 10.88
CA LEU A 572 -6.18 9.97 10.32
C LEU A 572 -5.30 8.76 10.63
N VAL A 573 -3.98 8.86 10.45
CA VAL A 573 -3.03 7.77 10.79
C VAL A 573 -3.06 7.44 12.27
N PHE A 574 -3.08 8.45 13.15
CA PHE A 574 -3.13 8.24 14.60
C PHE A 574 -4.42 7.52 15.03
N PHE A 575 -5.58 7.98 14.56
CA PHE A 575 -6.87 7.41 14.96
C PHE A 575 -7.20 6.09 14.27
N LYS A 576 -6.64 5.80 13.09
CA LYS A 576 -6.68 4.44 12.51
C LYS A 576 -5.95 3.42 13.40
N ARG A 577 -4.82 3.82 14.01
CA ARG A 577 -4.10 2.98 14.97
C ARG A 577 -4.81 2.90 16.32
N ASN A 578 -5.55 3.95 16.70
CA ASN A 578 -6.20 4.08 18.00
C ASN A 578 -7.70 4.44 17.89
N PRO A 579 -8.54 3.61 17.25
CA PRO A 579 -9.90 4.00 16.87
C PRO A 579 -10.80 4.32 18.05
N LYS A 580 -10.62 3.61 19.18
CA LYS A 580 -11.40 3.84 20.40
C LYS A 580 -11.16 5.25 20.98
N LEU A 581 -9.98 5.83 20.77
CA LEU A 581 -9.59 7.12 21.33
C LEU A 581 -10.27 8.32 20.65
N LEU A 582 -10.73 8.17 19.41
CA LEU A 582 -11.26 9.29 18.59
C LEU A 582 -12.36 10.06 19.31
N ASN A 583 -13.40 9.37 19.78
CA ASN A 583 -14.52 10.02 20.46
C ASN A 583 -14.12 10.66 21.79
N MET A 584 -13.14 10.09 22.50
CA MET A 584 -12.66 10.64 23.77
C MET A 584 -11.93 11.96 23.53
N TYR A 585 -10.96 11.98 22.62
CA TYR A 585 -10.19 13.20 22.33
C TYR A 585 -11.03 14.26 21.65
N LYS A 586 -11.96 13.88 20.77
CA LYS A 586 -12.92 14.80 20.16
C LYS A 586 -13.72 15.54 21.23
N ARG A 587 -14.32 14.82 22.17
CA ARG A 587 -15.06 15.44 23.28
C ARG A 587 -14.15 16.26 24.20
N GLY A 588 -12.90 15.82 24.41
CA GLY A 588 -11.91 16.54 25.21
C GLY A 588 -11.46 17.87 24.60
N ILE A 589 -11.50 17.99 23.27
CA ILE A 589 -11.26 19.26 22.54
C ILE A 589 -12.53 20.12 22.50
N GLU A 590 -13.70 19.52 22.31
CA GLU A 590 -14.98 20.25 22.12
C GLU A 590 -15.65 20.69 23.43
N ASN A 591 -15.26 20.13 24.59
CA ASN A 591 -15.84 20.45 25.90
C ASN A 591 -14.75 20.81 26.90
N ARG A 592 -15.13 21.46 28.01
CA ARG A 592 -14.25 21.51 29.18
C ARG A 592 -13.95 20.08 29.62
N SER A 593 -12.69 19.79 29.88
CA SER A 593 -12.26 18.47 30.29
C SER A 593 -11.29 18.54 31.46
N ILE A 594 -11.15 17.41 32.16
CA ILE A 594 -10.11 17.23 33.16
C ILE A 594 -9.18 16.09 32.74
N PRO A 595 -7.86 16.26 32.91
CA PRO A 595 -6.92 15.17 32.68
C PRO A 595 -6.99 14.19 33.86
N ILE A 596 -7.01 12.91 33.52
CA ILE A 596 -6.87 11.77 34.43
C ILE A 596 -5.90 10.75 33.84
N HIS A 597 -5.29 9.94 34.70
CA HIS A 597 -4.45 8.82 34.28
C HIS A 597 -4.96 7.51 34.90
N VAL A 598 -5.28 6.54 34.06
CA VAL A 598 -5.67 5.19 34.48
C VAL A 598 -4.69 4.19 33.90
N ASP A 599 -4.09 3.36 34.76
CA ASP A 599 -3.13 2.34 34.34
C ASP A 599 -3.70 1.44 33.23
N LEU A 600 -2.86 1.08 32.26
CA LEU A 600 -3.26 0.24 31.12
C LEU A 600 -3.67 -1.18 31.56
N GLU A 601 -3.16 -1.66 32.70
CA GLU A 601 -3.50 -2.94 33.32
C GLU A 601 -4.60 -2.81 34.40
N SER A 602 -5.21 -1.64 34.55
CA SER A 602 -6.40 -1.45 35.38
C SER A 602 -7.52 -2.42 34.96
N PRO A 603 -8.34 -2.93 35.90
CA PRO A 603 -9.52 -3.74 35.56
C PRO A 603 -10.50 -3.06 34.61
N LEU A 604 -10.46 -1.72 34.55
CA LEU A 604 -11.25 -0.91 33.62
C LEU A 604 -10.86 -1.10 32.15
N LYS A 605 -9.73 -1.75 31.83
CA LYS A 605 -9.34 -2.13 30.46
C LYS A 605 -10.44 -2.93 29.76
N SER A 606 -11.14 -3.78 30.50
CA SER A 606 -12.28 -4.57 30.00
C SER A 606 -13.43 -3.70 29.46
N GLY A 607 -13.67 -2.53 30.06
CA GLY A 607 -14.71 -1.59 29.67
C GLY A 607 -14.28 -0.58 28.61
N GLY A 608 -13.10 -0.71 28.02
CA GLY A 608 -12.67 0.10 26.88
C GLY A 608 -11.29 0.73 27.05
N ILE A 609 -11.25 2.05 27.19
CA ILE A 609 -10.03 2.86 27.07
C ILE A 609 -9.43 3.16 28.45
N CYS A 610 -8.12 2.95 28.61
CA CYS A 610 -7.29 3.39 29.74
C CYS A 610 -6.08 4.19 29.21
N GLY A 611 -5.28 4.77 30.11
CA GLY A 611 -4.14 5.64 29.83
C GLY A 611 -4.41 7.10 30.24
N ASP A 612 -3.78 8.03 29.53
CA ASP A 612 -4.05 9.46 29.68
C ASP A 612 -5.36 9.82 28.99
N LEU A 613 -6.34 10.32 29.74
CA LEU A 613 -7.69 10.61 29.24
C LEU A 613 -8.15 12.01 29.64
N PHE A 614 -9.03 12.56 28.82
CA PHE A 614 -9.63 13.88 29.00
C PHE A 614 -11.12 13.73 29.18
N ILE A 615 -11.57 13.70 30.44
CA ILE A 615 -12.98 13.45 30.77
C ILE A 615 -13.78 14.75 30.63
N PRO A 616 -14.83 14.79 29.80
CA PRO A 616 -15.70 15.96 29.66
C PRO A 616 -16.43 16.30 30.96
N VAL A 617 -16.40 17.57 31.35
CA VAL A 617 -17.07 18.14 32.51
C VAL A 617 -17.82 19.41 32.13
N ASP A 618 -18.74 19.84 32.98
CA ASP A 618 -19.46 21.11 32.83
C ASP A 618 -18.54 22.33 32.91
N GLY A 619 -18.94 23.42 32.25
CA GLY A 619 -18.27 24.71 32.28
C GLY A 619 -17.52 25.08 30.99
N GLU A 620 -16.92 26.26 31.00
CA GLU A 620 -16.16 26.81 29.87
C GLU A 620 -14.86 26.04 29.60
N ILE A 621 -14.48 25.94 28.32
CA ILE A 621 -13.27 25.24 27.88
C ILE A 621 -12.04 25.89 28.51
N ASP A 622 -11.21 25.05 29.14
CA ASP A 622 -9.91 25.45 29.63
C ASP A 622 -8.88 25.31 28.51
N LYS A 623 -8.39 26.44 27.98
CA LYS A 623 -7.47 26.47 26.83
C LYS A 623 -6.16 25.72 27.11
N GLU A 624 -5.67 25.72 28.34
CA GLU A 624 -4.43 25.02 28.69
C GLU A 624 -4.65 23.51 28.61
N VAL A 625 -5.73 23.01 29.20
CA VAL A 625 -6.09 21.58 29.13
C VAL A 625 -6.43 21.15 27.70
N GLN A 626 -7.08 22.01 26.92
CA GLN A 626 -7.39 21.76 25.51
C GLN A 626 -6.11 21.60 24.66
N LEU A 627 -5.10 22.42 24.93
CA LEU A 627 -3.78 22.29 24.29
C LEU A 627 -3.04 21.03 24.75
N GLN A 628 -3.10 20.68 26.04
CA GLN A 628 -2.56 19.42 26.56
C GLN A 628 -3.23 18.22 25.88
N CYS A 629 -4.54 18.28 25.66
CA CYS A 629 -5.32 17.27 24.95
C CYS A 629 -4.82 17.08 23.51
N LEU A 630 -4.65 18.18 22.76
CA LEU A 630 -4.12 18.15 21.40
C LEU A 630 -2.71 17.54 21.34
N GLN A 631 -1.83 17.93 22.24
CA GLN A 631 -0.45 17.47 22.27
C GLN A 631 -0.33 15.95 22.40
N LYS A 632 -1.31 15.29 23.04
CA LYS A 632 -1.32 13.83 23.24
C LYS A 632 -1.56 13.03 21.97
N PHE A 633 -2.28 13.57 20.98
CA PHE A 633 -2.54 12.86 19.72
C PHE A 633 -1.94 13.54 18.49
N SER A 634 -1.51 14.81 18.58
CA SER A 634 -0.90 15.53 17.46
C SER A 634 0.09 16.59 17.96
N SER A 635 1.36 16.20 18.12
CA SER A 635 2.47 17.14 18.38
C SER A 635 2.63 18.15 17.25
N PHE A 636 2.40 17.72 16.00
CA PHE A 636 2.44 18.59 14.83
C PHE A 636 1.32 19.64 14.84
N GLY A 637 0.08 19.23 15.13
CA GLY A 637 -1.04 20.16 15.24
C GLY A 637 -0.84 21.16 16.38
N TYR A 638 -0.31 20.69 17.51
CA TYR A 638 0.08 21.55 18.64
C TYR A 638 1.09 22.62 18.20
N GLN A 639 2.15 22.24 17.49
CA GLN A 639 3.13 23.20 16.99
C GLN A 639 2.53 24.17 15.97
N CYS A 640 1.62 23.71 15.10
CA CYS A 640 0.94 24.58 14.14
C CYS A 640 0.09 25.67 14.82
N ILE A 641 -0.51 25.38 15.98
CA ILE A 641 -1.20 26.41 16.78
C ILE A 641 -0.20 27.42 17.35
N LEU A 642 0.92 26.94 17.93
CA LEU A 642 1.94 27.82 18.51
C LEU A 642 2.59 28.74 17.46
N ASP A 643 2.83 28.22 16.26
CA ASP A 643 3.37 28.97 15.13
C ASP A 643 2.34 29.92 14.48
N GLY A 644 1.08 29.90 14.92
CA GLY A 644 0.00 30.71 14.34
C GLY A 644 -0.44 30.26 12.94
N LYS A 645 -0.11 29.04 12.51
CA LYS A 645 -0.45 28.49 11.19
C LYS A 645 -1.89 27.97 11.10
N THR A 646 -2.49 27.62 12.24
CA THR A 646 -3.87 27.14 12.33
C THR A 646 -4.49 27.53 13.67
N THR A 647 -5.79 27.28 13.83
CA THR A 647 -6.53 27.54 15.07
C THR A 647 -7.06 26.25 15.68
N MET A 648 -7.40 26.28 16.97
CA MET A 648 -8.02 25.12 17.62
C MET A 648 -9.39 24.77 17.02
N ASP A 649 -10.13 25.78 16.55
CA ASP A 649 -11.42 25.59 15.89
C ASP A 649 -11.29 24.89 14.53
N GLU A 650 -10.20 25.15 13.80
CA GLU A 650 -9.89 24.46 12.55
C GLU A 650 -9.45 23.02 12.81
N ILE A 651 -8.66 22.77 13.86
CA ILE A 651 -8.30 21.40 14.27
C ILE A 651 -9.54 20.60 14.72
N SER A 652 -10.44 21.21 15.49
CA SER A 652 -11.71 20.58 15.87
C SER A 652 -12.54 20.23 14.63
N TRP A 653 -12.61 21.13 13.64
CA TRP A 653 -13.27 20.87 12.37
C TRP A 653 -12.60 19.73 11.58
N LEU A 654 -11.27 19.71 11.46
CA LEU A 654 -10.54 18.61 10.81
C LEU A 654 -10.77 17.28 11.52
N LEU A 655 -10.79 17.28 12.86
CA LEU A 655 -11.05 16.09 13.66
C LEU A 655 -12.47 15.53 13.43
N ASN A 656 -13.45 16.41 13.17
CA ASN A 656 -14.81 16.03 12.79
C ASN A 656 -14.88 15.32 11.43
N LEU A 657 -13.94 15.57 10.53
CA LEU A 657 -13.84 14.92 9.21
C LEU A 657 -13.14 13.56 9.26
N VAL A 658 -12.52 13.18 10.39
CA VAL A 658 -11.78 11.92 10.49
C VAL A 658 -12.76 10.74 10.49
N ASP A 659 -12.71 9.97 9.41
CA ASP A 659 -13.36 8.67 9.29
C ASP A 659 -12.31 7.56 9.26
N ILE A 660 -12.26 6.76 10.33
CA ILE A 660 -11.28 5.67 10.49
C ILE A 660 -11.41 4.57 9.42
N GLN A 661 -12.55 4.47 8.72
CA GLN A 661 -12.78 3.48 7.68
C GLN A 661 -12.27 3.93 6.30
N LYS A 662 -12.09 5.24 6.09
CA LYS A 662 -11.69 5.81 4.79
C LYS A 662 -10.19 6.04 4.69
N ASN A 663 -9.64 5.93 3.49
CA ASN A 663 -8.29 6.40 3.17
C ASN A 663 -8.31 7.87 2.73
N LEU A 664 -7.14 8.50 2.69
CA LEU A 664 -7.02 9.91 2.28
C LEU A 664 -7.56 10.14 0.86
N SER A 665 -7.38 9.16 -0.04
CA SER A 665 -7.89 9.16 -1.41
C SER A 665 -9.42 9.16 -1.51
N ASP A 666 -10.12 8.74 -0.45
CA ASP A 666 -11.57 8.54 -0.46
C ASP A 666 -12.32 9.78 0.09
N ILE A 667 -11.58 10.85 0.39
CA ILE A 667 -12.09 12.05 1.03
C ILE A 667 -12.09 13.18 0.00
N ASN A 668 -13.26 13.80 -0.13
CA ASN A 668 -13.48 14.92 -1.05
C ASN A 668 -12.50 16.07 -0.78
N VAL A 669 -11.64 16.31 -1.76
CA VAL A 669 -10.55 17.29 -1.67
C VAL A 669 -11.05 18.73 -1.54
N ASN A 670 -12.24 19.04 -2.10
CA ASN A 670 -12.78 20.39 -2.13
C ASN A 670 -13.09 20.90 -0.72
N VAL A 671 -13.42 20.00 0.21
CA VAL A 671 -13.65 20.36 1.62
C VAL A 671 -12.41 21.01 2.23
N PHE A 672 -11.22 20.52 1.90
CA PHE A 672 -9.96 21.05 2.43
C PHE A 672 -9.51 22.33 1.71
N ILE A 673 -9.84 22.48 0.41
CA ILE A 673 -9.56 23.68 -0.37
C ILE A 673 -10.39 24.85 0.15
N GLU A 674 -11.72 24.67 0.23
CA GLU A 674 -12.65 25.69 0.73
C GLU A 674 -12.40 26.00 2.21
N GLY A 675 -12.02 24.98 2.99
CA GLY A 675 -11.85 25.10 4.43
C GLY A 675 -13.18 25.18 5.16
N LYS A 676 -13.12 25.48 6.46
CA LYS A 676 -14.31 25.64 7.31
C LYS A 676 -15.14 26.85 6.82
N LYS A 677 -16.39 26.63 6.42
CA LYS A 677 -17.30 27.73 6.01
C LYS A 677 -17.84 28.46 7.23
N GLU A 678 -18.12 29.77 7.09
CA GLU A 678 -18.73 30.57 8.16
C GLU A 678 -20.12 30.03 8.58
N THR A 679 -20.83 29.34 7.68
CA THR A 679 -22.09 28.64 7.99
C THR A 679 -21.90 27.33 8.76
N ASP A 680 -20.69 26.75 8.75
CA ASP A 680 -20.29 25.60 9.58
C ASP A 680 -19.82 26.02 10.97
N ALA A 681 -19.83 27.32 11.26
CA ALA A 681 -20.06 27.76 12.62
C ALA A 681 -21.47 27.28 13.00
N LEU A 682 -21.56 26.01 13.43
CA LEU A 682 -22.40 25.68 14.57
C LEU A 682 -22.28 26.89 15.48
N LYS A 683 -23.40 27.59 15.68
CA LYS A 683 -23.51 28.60 16.71
C LYS A 683 -22.83 27.97 17.93
N MET A 684 -21.61 28.39 18.23
CA MET A 684 -21.11 28.35 19.58
C MET A 684 -21.95 29.41 20.27
N ASP A 685 -23.25 29.07 20.47
CA ASP A 685 -23.97 29.63 21.57
C ASP A 685 -23.05 29.37 22.73
N THR A 686 -22.64 30.45 23.37
CA THR A 686 -21.83 30.53 24.58
C THR A 686 -22.43 29.77 25.77
N ASN A 687 -23.42 28.90 25.54
CA ASN A 687 -23.95 27.93 26.48
C ASN A 687 -23.04 26.71 26.53
N TYR A 688 -21.95 26.84 27.29
CA TYR A 688 -21.27 25.67 27.81
C TYR A 688 -22.24 24.82 28.65
N ASN A 689 -22.02 23.50 28.71
CA ASN A 689 -22.89 22.60 29.48
C ASN A 689 -22.88 22.99 30.97
N GLU A 690 -24.07 23.28 31.52
CA GLU A 690 -24.31 23.58 32.95
C GLU A 690 -25.28 22.56 33.59
N TYR A 691 -25.34 21.34 33.05
CA TYR A 691 -26.29 20.31 33.46
C TYR A 691 -26.26 20.01 34.97
N TRP A 692 -25.08 19.98 35.57
CA TRP A 692 -24.78 19.67 36.96
C TRP A 692 -24.50 20.90 37.83
N LYS A 693 -24.76 22.13 37.35
CA LYS A 693 -24.49 23.38 38.08
C LYS A 693 -25.05 23.39 39.51
N GLU A 694 -26.29 22.93 39.67
CA GLU A 694 -26.95 22.82 40.98
C GLU A 694 -26.20 21.89 41.95
N TRP A 695 -25.58 20.81 41.43
CA TRP A 695 -24.74 19.93 42.23
C TRP A 695 -23.43 20.62 42.60
N ASP A 696 -22.75 21.24 41.63
CA ASP A 696 -21.49 21.94 41.86
C ASP A 696 -21.63 23.08 42.89
N ASP A 697 -22.70 23.87 42.82
CA ASP A 697 -22.97 25.01 43.72
C ASP A 697 -23.25 24.57 45.17
N ASN A 698 -23.68 23.31 45.37
CA ASN A 698 -24.05 22.78 46.67
C ASN A 698 -23.10 21.70 47.20
N ILE A 699 -21.91 21.55 46.60
CA ILE A 699 -20.95 20.48 46.92
C ILE A 699 -20.64 20.35 48.43
N ASP A 700 -20.61 21.46 49.16
CA ASP A 700 -20.30 21.50 50.59
C ASP A 700 -21.49 21.20 51.51
N LYS A 701 -22.71 21.20 50.97
CA LYS A 701 -23.93 20.88 51.73
C LYS A 701 -24.19 19.38 51.81
N PHE A 702 -23.59 18.57 50.95
CA PHE A 702 -23.76 17.11 50.96
C PHE A 702 -23.02 16.47 52.14
N LYS A 703 -23.75 16.29 53.25
CA LYS A 703 -23.30 15.55 54.44
C LYS A 703 -23.83 14.12 54.35
N VAL A 704 -22.96 13.18 53.99
CA VAL A 704 -23.29 11.75 53.87
C VAL A 704 -22.37 10.97 54.79
N GLU A 705 -22.96 10.14 55.65
CA GLU A 705 -22.25 9.24 56.54
C GLU A 705 -22.45 7.80 56.08
N ILE A 706 -21.37 7.02 56.06
CA ILE A 706 -21.37 5.62 55.61
C ILE A 706 -21.45 4.71 56.83
N SER A 707 -22.42 3.81 56.84
CA SER A 707 -22.57 2.83 57.90
C SER A 707 -21.54 1.71 57.72
N GLU A 708 -20.69 1.49 58.72
CA GLU A 708 -19.70 0.40 58.70
C GLU A 708 -20.34 -0.99 58.58
N LYS A 709 -21.55 -1.17 59.12
CA LYS A 709 -22.25 -2.46 59.13
C LYS A 709 -22.88 -2.83 57.80
N THR A 710 -23.07 -1.85 56.91
CA THR A 710 -23.72 -2.07 55.62
C THR A 710 -22.87 -1.63 54.42
N CYS A 711 -21.76 -0.92 54.65
CA CYS A 711 -20.92 -0.32 53.63
C CYS A 711 -21.67 0.64 52.67
N ARG A 712 -22.85 1.11 53.09
CA ARG A 712 -23.74 2.01 52.35
C ARG A 712 -23.96 3.28 53.17
N PRO A 713 -24.40 4.39 52.55
CA PRO A 713 -24.90 5.53 53.31
C PRO A 713 -25.94 5.10 54.35
N TYR A 714 -26.19 5.85 55.41
CA TYR A 714 -27.34 5.57 56.29
C TYR A 714 -28.66 5.78 55.53
N TYR A 715 -29.65 4.88 55.70
CA TYR A 715 -30.96 5.07 55.05
C TYR A 715 -31.75 6.18 55.75
N TYR A 716 -31.80 6.13 57.08
CA TYR A 716 -32.33 7.20 57.94
C TYR A 716 -31.17 8.01 58.51
N VAL A 717 -31.12 9.28 58.13
CA VAL A 717 -30.09 10.22 58.61
C VAL A 717 -30.52 10.90 59.92
N LYS A 718 -31.83 10.94 60.20
CA LYS A 718 -32.45 11.31 61.48
C LYS A 718 -33.70 10.47 61.68
N GLU A 719 -34.24 10.46 62.89
CA GLU A 719 -35.49 9.76 63.18
C GLU A 719 -36.62 10.21 62.23
N GLY A 720 -37.13 9.27 61.44
CA GLY A 720 -38.17 9.52 60.44
C GLY A 720 -37.75 10.25 59.16
N VAL A 721 -36.49 10.66 59.00
CA VAL A 721 -35.99 11.41 57.83
C VAL A 721 -35.03 10.56 57.00
N THR A 722 -35.36 10.30 55.74
CA THR A 722 -34.51 9.50 54.85
C THR A 722 -33.40 10.34 54.21
N TRP A 723 -32.37 9.67 53.67
CA TRP A 723 -31.32 10.35 52.89
C TRP A 723 -31.88 11.11 51.69
N LEU A 724 -32.98 10.62 51.08
CA LEU A 724 -33.62 11.26 49.93
C LEU A 724 -34.37 12.54 50.35
N ASP A 725 -34.95 12.55 51.56
CA ASP A 725 -35.62 13.72 52.14
C ASP A 725 -34.64 14.83 52.51
N GLU A 726 -33.41 14.51 52.94
CA GLU A 726 -32.37 15.52 53.13
C GLU A 726 -31.77 15.97 51.79
N LEU A 727 -31.63 15.07 50.81
CA LEU A 727 -31.13 15.43 49.48
C LEU A 727 -32.07 16.41 48.76
N SER A 728 -33.39 16.22 48.88
CA SER A 728 -34.40 17.09 48.25
C SER A 728 -34.42 18.52 48.78
N LYS A 729 -33.79 18.78 49.93
CA LYS A 729 -33.57 20.14 50.47
C LYS A 729 -32.38 20.85 49.83
N ILE A 730 -31.48 20.10 49.21
CA ILE A 730 -30.21 20.60 48.65
C ILE A 730 -30.31 20.75 47.13
N VAL A 731 -30.85 19.73 46.46
CA VAL A 731 -30.99 19.67 45.00
C VAL A 731 -32.36 19.17 44.60
N ASN A 732 -32.82 19.54 43.41
CA ASN A 732 -34.05 19.04 42.82
C ASN A 732 -33.96 17.55 42.47
N THR A 733 -34.49 16.70 43.33
CA THR A 733 -34.50 15.23 43.18
C THR A 733 -35.45 14.69 42.10
N SER A 734 -36.22 15.55 41.43
CA SER A 734 -36.94 15.17 40.21
C SER A 734 -36.03 15.09 38.98
N LYS A 735 -34.83 15.69 39.04
CA LYS A 735 -33.78 15.53 38.03
C LYS A 735 -32.92 14.29 38.33
N PRO A 736 -32.16 13.78 37.33
CA PRO A 736 -31.26 12.65 37.54
C PRO A 736 -30.26 12.87 38.68
N ILE A 737 -30.13 11.86 39.54
CA ILE A 737 -29.26 11.87 40.73
C ILE A 737 -27.93 11.22 40.37
N LEU A 738 -26.81 11.92 40.60
CA LEU A 738 -25.46 11.46 40.24
C LEU A 738 -25.04 10.15 40.94
N SER A 739 -25.66 9.82 42.07
CA SER A 739 -25.55 8.51 42.76
C SER A 739 -24.12 8.06 43.06
N LEU A 740 -23.26 9.00 43.50
CA LEU A 740 -21.84 8.80 43.75
C LEU A 740 -21.54 7.54 44.59
N ASP A 741 -22.04 7.47 45.83
CA ASP A 741 -21.70 6.38 46.77
C ASP A 741 -22.17 5.00 46.26
N LYS A 742 -23.29 4.96 45.51
CA LYS A 742 -23.76 3.74 44.83
C LYS A 742 -22.76 3.29 43.76
N HIS A 743 -22.23 4.22 42.96
CA HIS A 743 -21.26 3.90 41.92
C HIS A 743 -19.92 3.47 42.50
N PHE A 744 -19.50 4.00 43.66
CA PHE A 744 -18.30 3.53 44.34
C PHE A 744 -18.43 2.06 44.73
N GLY A 745 -19.49 1.68 45.44
CA GLY A 745 -19.71 0.29 45.81
C GLY A 745 -19.89 -0.64 44.60
N ASN A 746 -20.59 -0.19 43.55
CA ASN A 746 -20.73 -0.94 42.31
C ASN A 746 -19.38 -1.17 41.60
N TYR A 747 -18.43 -0.24 41.68
CA TYR A 747 -17.09 -0.46 41.16
C TYR A 747 -16.43 -1.63 41.88
N VAL A 748 -16.43 -1.61 43.21
CA VAL A 748 -15.81 -2.65 44.03
C VAL A 748 -16.44 -4.02 43.73
N CYS A 749 -17.78 -4.10 43.66
CA CYS A 749 -18.49 -5.32 43.26
C CYS A 749 -18.13 -5.79 41.84
N SER A 750 -17.92 -4.88 40.90
CA SER A 750 -17.64 -5.25 39.51
C SER A 750 -16.20 -5.73 39.29
N TYR A 751 -15.24 -5.18 40.04
CA TYR A 751 -13.81 -5.35 39.79
C TYR A 751 -13.05 -6.03 40.94
N TYR A 752 -13.73 -6.37 42.04
CA TYR A 752 -13.17 -7.06 43.20
C TYR A 752 -11.98 -6.35 43.86
N GLN A 753 -11.88 -5.02 43.68
CA GLN A 753 -10.85 -4.17 44.30
C GLN A 753 -11.37 -2.75 44.52
N TYR A 754 -10.72 -2.01 45.42
CA TYR A 754 -11.01 -0.58 45.59
C TYR A 754 -10.43 0.24 44.42
N PRO A 755 -11.15 1.26 43.91
CA PRO A 755 -10.67 2.10 42.83
C PRO A 755 -9.61 3.08 43.30
N THR A 756 -8.73 3.52 42.40
CA THR A 756 -8.07 4.83 42.53
C THR A 756 -9.06 5.96 42.20
N LYS A 757 -8.73 7.21 42.56
CA LYS A 757 -9.61 8.36 42.27
C LYS A 757 -9.88 8.52 40.76
N ASP A 758 -8.85 8.37 39.94
CA ASP A 758 -8.96 8.50 38.48
C ASP A 758 -9.74 7.32 37.86
N GLU A 759 -9.55 6.10 38.36
CA GLU A 759 -10.37 4.95 37.98
C GLU A 759 -11.85 5.17 38.31
N TYR A 760 -12.13 5.72 39.48
CA TYR A 760 -13.48 6.02 39.91
C TYR A 760 -14.14 7.10 39.02
N ILE A 761 -13.42 8.16 38.68
CA ILE A 761 -13.91 9.20 37.76
C ILE A 761 -14.19 8.62 36.37
N LEU A 762 -13.29 7.79 35.83
CA LEU A 762 -13.49 7.12 34.55
C LEU A 762 -14.72 6.19 34.59
N TYR A 763 -14.90 5.46 35.70
CA TYR A 763 -16.07 4.60 35.90
C TYR A 763 -17.36 5.42 35.94
N LEU A 764 -17.39 6.55 36.66
CA LEU A 764 -18.52 7.46 36.68
C LEU A 764 -18.86 7.98 35.28
N TYR A 765 -17.86 8.44 34.52
CA TYR A 765 -18.07 8.91 33.15
C TYR A 765 -18.72 7.82 32.27
N ARG A 766 -18.21 6.59 32.35
CA ARG A 766 -18.76 5.46 31.60
C ARG A 766 -20.20 5.13 32.00
N ARG A 767 -20.55 5.22 33.29
CA ARG A 767 -21.91 4.89 33.75
C ARG A 767 -22.90 6.01 33.48
N VAL A 768 -22.55 7.25 33.83
CA VAL A 768 -23.46 8.41 33.79
C VAL A 768 -23.57 8.98 32.39
N CYS A 769 -22.45 9.08 31.66
CA CYS A 769 -22.42 9.75 30.36
C CYS A 769 -22.56 8.79 29.18
N LEU A 770 -21.90 7.64 29.22
CA LEU A 770 -21.93 6.67 28.11
C LEU A 770 -23.01 5.58 28.28
N GLY A 771 -23.26 5.14 29.52
CA GLY A 771 -24.15 4.02 29.80
C GLY A 771 -25.62 4.43 29.91
N SER A 772 -25.92 5.44 30.74
CA SER A 772 -27.28 5.90 30.98
C SER A 772 -27.69 7.11 30.13
N TYR A 773 -26.75 7.71 29.39
CA TYR A 773 -26.95 8.93 28.60
C TYR A 773 -27.64 10.06 29.39
N ILE A 774 -27.41 10.13 30.71
CA ILE A 774 -28.05 11.11 31.59
C ILE A 774 -27.55 12.51 31.27
N SER A 775 -26.25 12.63 30.97
CA SER A 775 -25.59 13.87 30.55
C SER A 775 -24.43 13.53 29.61
N GLN A 776 -23.99 14.47 28.79
CA GLN A 776 -22.78 14.31 27.98
C GLN A 776 -21.49 14.58 28.78
N THR A 777 -21.61 15.22 29.94
CA THR A 777 -20.53 15.70 30.81
C THR A 777 -20.75 15.28 32.27
N LEU A 778 -19.67 15.25 33.05
CA LEU A 778 -19.72 15.15 34.52
C LEU A 778 -19.75 16.55 35.17
N PRO A 779 -20.05 16.67 36.48
CA PRO A 779 -19.96 17.95 37.19
C PRO A 779 -18.57 18.60 37.05
N ARG A 780 -18.53 19.93 37.02
CA ARG A 780 -17.29 20.71 36.88
C ARG A 780 -16.29 20.38 37.98
N GLN A 781 -16.78 20.19 39.21
CA GLN A 781 -15.95 19.90 40.39
C GLN A 781 -15.86 18.40 40.70
N ILE A 782 -15.93 17.52 39.70
CA ILE A 782 -15.94 16.05 39.89
C ILE A 782 -14.75 15.53 40.72
N LYS A 783 -13.56 16.14 40.61
CA LYS A 783 -12.39 15.77 41.44
C LYS A 783 -12.70 15.95 42.94
N LYS A 784 -13.31 17.07 43.32
CA LYS A 784 -13.74 17.32 44.72
C LYS A 784 -14.83 16.35 45.16
N PHE A 785 -15.77 16.00 44.27
CA PHE A 785 -16.77 14.97 44.58
C PHE A 785 -16.13 13.61 44.83
N ALA A 786 -15.14 13.22 44.01
CA ALA A 786 -14.37 12.00 44.23
C ALA A 786 -13.62 12.07 45.57
N ASP A 787 -12.95 13.18 45.88
CA ASP A 787 -12.26 13.37 47.16
C ASP A 787 -13.20 13.11 48.36
N LYS A 788 -14.38 13.73 48.37
CA LYS A 788 -15.38 13.52 49.43
C LYS A 788 -15.88 12.09 49.53
N VAL A 789 -16.04 11.39 48.41
CA VAL A 789 -16.42 9.96 48.44
C VAL A 789 -15.32 9.13 49.08
N PHE A 790 -14.06 9.37 48.70
CA PHE A 790 -12.92 8.65 49.27
C PHE A 790 -12.76 8.95 50.77
N GLU A 791 -12.91 10.21 51.20
CA GLU A 791 -12.91 10.58 52.63
C GLU A 791 -13.98 9.81 53.43
N ARG A 792 -15.19 9.68 52.88
CA ARG A 792 -16.30 8.95 53.52
C ARG A 792 -16.06 7.45 53.60
N TYR A 793 -15.43 6.87 52.58
CA TYR A 793 -15.17 5.43 52.49
C TYR A 793 -13.82 5.01 53.08
N GLN A 794 -12.94 5.95 53.45
CA GLN A 794 -11.62 5.66 54.01
C GLN A 794 -11.68 4.71 55.23
N PRO A 795 -12.57 4.90 56.23
CA PRO A 795 -12.66 3.98 57.37
C PRO A 795 -13.08 2.56 56.97
N ILE A 796 -13.90 2.45 55.92
CA ILE A 796 -14.36 1.17 55.38
C ILE A 796 -13.23 0.45 54.64
N MET A 797 -12.48 1.18 53.82
CA MET A 797 -11.36 0.65 53.03
C MET A 797 -10.21 0.16 53.92
N GLU A 798 -9.98 0.82 55.07
CA GLU A 798 -8.98 0.40 56.05
C GLU A 798 -9.41 -0.83 56.85
N LYS A 799 -10.73 -0.98 57.07
CA LYS A 799 -11.29 -2.05 57.92
C LYS A 799 -11.58 -3.35 57.16
N TYR A 800 -12.04 -3.26 55.92
CA TYR A 800 -12.51 -4.41 55.15
C TYR A 800 -11.69 -4.60 53.88
N SER A 801 -11.31 -5.83 53.58
CA SER A 801 -10.86 -6.20 52.23
C SER A 801 -11.98 -6.00 51.21
N ALA A 802 -11.64 -5.86 49.92
CA ALA A 802 -12.63 -5.68 48.87
C ALA A 802 -13.68 -6.81 48.84
N ASN A 803 -13.27 -8.07 49.09
CA ASN A 803 -14.21 -9.20 49.13
C ASN A 803 -15.18 -9.13 50.32
N GLU A 804 -14.70 -8.71 51.49
CA GLU A 804 -15.56 -8.50 52.66
C GLU A 804 -16.53 -7.34 52.45
N PHE A 805 -16.05 -6.23 51.87
CA PHE A 805 -16.89 -5.12 51.45
C PHE A 805 -18.02 -5.58 50.53
N ILE A 806 -17.69 -6.35 49.49
CA ILE A 806 -18.68 -6.82 48.50
C ILE A 806 -19.77 -7.63 49.18
N LYS A 807 -19.38 -8.59 50.03
CA LYS A 807 -20.33 -9.41 50.76
C LYS A 807 -21.27 -8.56 51.62
N ILE A 808 -20.72 -7.64 52.41
CA ILE A 808 -21.51 -6.74 53.26
C ILE A 808 -22.41 -5.83 52.41
N PHE A 809 -21.87 -5.26 51.34
CA PHE A 809 -22.59 -4.32 50.46
C PHE A 809 -23.75 -5.00 49.73
N GLU A 810 -23.54 -6.22 49.20
CA GLU A 810 -24.56 -7.00 48.49
C GLU A 810 -25.66 -7.51 49.41
N ASP A 811 -25.30 -8.05 50.58
CA ASP A 811 -26.26 -8.50 51.60
C ASP A 811 -27.22 -7.37 52.01
N ASN A 812 -26.74 -6.12 52.00
CA ASN A 812 -27.50 -4.93 52.39
C ASN A 812 -28.14 -4.18 51.20
N THR A 813 -28.38 -4.85 50.06
CA THR A 813 -29.04 -4.22 48.90
C THR A 813 -30.52 -3.91 49.17
N SER A 814 -31.21 -4.78 49.92
CA SER A 814 -32.60 -4.56 50.32
C SER A 814 -32.71 -3.48 51.39
N ILE A 815 -33.59 -2.49 51.18
CA ILE A 815 -33.83 -1.40 52.14
C ILE A 815 -34.21 -1.96 53.53
N ALA A 816 -35.05 -2.99 53.58
CA ALA A 816 -35.49 -3.58 54.85
C ALA A 816 -34.33 -4.22 55.63
N LEU A 817 -33.42 -4.92 54.93
CA LEU A 817 -32.27 -5.55 55.56
C LEU A 817 -31.24 -4.51 56.00
N ARG A 818 -31.00 -3.50 55.16
CA ARG A 818 -30.13 -2.36 55.47
C ARG A 818 -30.57 -1.63 56.74
N ILE A 819 -31.84 -1.25 56.86
CA ILE A 819 -32.36 -0.56 58.06
C ILE A 819 -32.18 -1.41 59.31
N LYS A 820 -32.40 -2.73 59.22
CA LYS A 820 -32.21 -3.65 60.34
C LYS A 820 -30.75 -3.69 60.78
N ASN A 821 -29.83 -3.82 59.83
CA ASN A 821 -28.40 -3.96 60.08
C ASN A 821 -27.72 -2.64 60.48
N GLU A 822 -28.28 -1.49 60.10
CA GLU A 822 -27.85 -0.17 60.57
C GLU A 822 -28.16 0.05 62.07
N ARG A 823 -29.18 -0.63 62.63
CA ARG A 823 -29.67 -0.47 64.01
C ARG A 823 -29.16 -1.53 64.98
N SER A 824 -28.85 -2.74 64.50
CA SER A 824 -28.02 -3.72 65.21
C SER A 824 -26.61 -3.18 65.33
#